data_AF-A0A7V8KR48-F1
#
_entry.id   AF-A0A7V8KR48-F1
#
_cell.length_a   1.000
_cell.length_b   1.000
_cell.length_c   1.000
_cell.angle_alpha   90.00
_cell.angle_beta   90.00
_cell.angle_gamma   90.00
#
_symmetry.space_group_name_H-M   'P 1'
#
loop_
_entity.id
_entity.type
_entity.pdbx_description
1 polymer ?
#
loop_
_entity_poly.entity_id
_entity_poly.type
_entity_poly.pdbx_seq_one_letter_code
_entity_poly.pdbx_strand_id
1 'polypeptide(L)'
;MEQRVIDTLRKVFELNGFIGIETRAVEPGSSLLKKGETSKEIYLLSRLQEVGQENDTPVEDRLGLHFDLTVPLSRYVVEHANDLAFPFKRWQIQKVWRGERPQEGRFREFVQADIDVIGNGELPDHYEVELPLVMVSALEALREFGLPKATVHANNRKLSEGFYRGLGLNDIEGVLREIDKLDKIGADEVAKLLVGECGASEAQAVACLELANLTAANGAELAERFDALCAAHGIATDSDAYVLARQGLDTLAMIVDEAARIRPGSVIADLKIARGLDYYTGSVYETFLDGAASLGSICSGGRYDNLASQGNRKYPGVGLSIGLSRLVSYMLHTAGAKASRISPAAVLVAVWNEEDRAASNEIAGRLRARGIATDVAPTAAKLGKQIKYADKLGIPYVWFPRGPERSGSRGRGEEHRDGRPGTGRCQVVGAGYAGCPANRGDSRSGSSMSQTAYRTHHATEVTEALVGEQVTLAGWVDRRRDHGGVAFVDLRDSSGLVQVVINDEEMARPLRSEFVVRVIGAVRLRPEGNENEHLATGKVEVVARSIEILAKSDALPFQVSTALENESENKLPGEDVRLKYRYLDLRRPSMQRNIKLRSDMAKAARQALDEMGFTEVETPTMIKSTPEGARDFLVPARLVPGSWYALPQSPQLLKQLLMVSGVERYYQIARCYRDEDFRADRQPEFTQLDMEMAFVDQEDVIAMAEKVIAAIWKAAGYEVKLPIQRITWQEAMDKYGTDKPDLRFGNELIELTDYFKDTPFRVFQAPYVGAVLFKGGAATPRRQFDAWQDWAKQRGAKGLAYVVFAEDGELKGPVAKNLSEAERAGLKEAVGAEDGDAVFFAAGPRTSSQNLLGAVRVELADRAGLLKPDDFAFTWVVDFPLFKSTEDEDDDDVAVGHSKWTSMHHPFTMPSADWIDTFDQDPEHAMSDSYDIVCNGEEMGGGSVRIHRDDIQDRVLDVLGISKEEADEKFGFLLEAFKYGAPPHAGIALGWDRTASILAGTDTIRDVIAFPKAGGGRDPLTGAPAPITDEQRAETGVDYDPDEDED
;
A
#
# COMPACT_ATOMS: atom_id res chain seq x y z
N MET A 1 21.37 6.27 2.19
CA MET A 1 22.19 7.35 1.61
C MET A 1 21.34 8.15 0.63
N GLU A 2 20.79 7.51 -0.39
CA GLU A 2 19.87 8.12 -1.38
C GLU A 2 18.81 9.03 -0.74
N GLN A 3 18.08 8.56 0.27
CA GLN A 3 17.09 9.39 0.97
C GLN A 3 17.66 10.70 1.53
N ARG A 4 18.89 10.70 2.07
CA ARG A 4 19.55 11.92 2.55
C ARG A 4 19.90 12.88 1.42
N VAL A 5 20.30 12.34 0.27
CA VAL A 5 20.56 13.14 -0.93
C VAL A 5 19.26 13.78 -1.39
N ILE A 6 18.17 13.01 -1.48
CA ILE A 6 16.81 13.51 -1.79
C ILE A 6 16.39 14.61 -0.81
N ASP A 7 16.52 14.37 0.50
CA ASP A 7 16.14 15.33 1.54
C ASP A 7 16.97 16.62 1.46
N THR A 8 18.26 16.51 1.11
CA THR A 8 19.16 17.65 0.93
C THR A 8 18.76 18.49 -0.27
N LEU A 9 18.50 17.85 -1.42
CA LEU A 9 18.02 18.51 -2.63
C LEU A 9 16.68 19.20 -2.37
N ARG A 10 15.69 18.47 -1.83
CA ARG A 10 14.37 19.00 -1.46
C ARG A 10 14.51 20.24 -0.59
N LYS A 11 15.31 20.17 0.48
CA LYS A 11 15.52 21.29 1.40
C LYS A 11 16.08 22.52 0.68
N VAL A 12 17.05 22.36 -0.21
CA VAL A 12 17.60 23.49 -0.98
C VAL A 12 16.56 24.07 -1.93
N PHE A 13 15.77 23.22 -2.61
CA PHE A 13 14.71 23.69 -3.52
C PHE A 13 13.61 24.45 -2.77
N GLU A 14 13.12 23.93 -1.66
CA GLU A 14 12.08 24.58 -0.83
C GLU A 14 12.58 25.89 -0.20
N LEU A 15 13.85 25.96 0.21
CA LEU A 15 14.46 27.21 0.69
C LEU A 15 14.50 28.30 -0.39
N ASN A 16 14.49 27.92 -1.66
CA ASN A 16 14.41 28.84 -2.80
C ASN A 16 12.97 29.00 -3.33
N GLY A 17 11.96 28.58 -2.57
CA GLY A 17 10.55 28.82 -2.87
C GLY A 17 9.97 27.94 -3.99
N PHE A 18 10.63 26.83 -4.32
CA PHE A 18 10.07 25.83 -5.23
C PHE A 18 9.06 24.95 -4.49
N ILE A 19 7.95 24.62 -5.16
CA ILE A 19 6.87 23.80 -4.62
C ILE A 19 6.99 22.37 -5.16
N GLY A 20 6.84 21.37 -4.29
CA GLY A 20 6.87 19.98 -4.69
C GLY A 20 5.61 19.59 -5.47
N ILE A 21 5.78 18.96 -6.63
CA ILE A 21 4.70 18.32 -7.37
C ILE A 21 5.07 16.89 -7.74
N GLU A 22 4.06 16.04 -7.90
CA GLU A 22 4.20 14.72 -8.51
C GLU A 22 3.31 14.65 -9.74
N THR A 23 3.83 14.04 -10.82
CA THR A 23 3.09 13.84 -12.06
C THR A 23 2.91 12.35 -12.32
N ARG A 24 1.89 11.99 -13.10
CA ARG A 24 1.59 10.58 -13.40
C ARG A 24 2.76 9.93 -14.12
N ALA A 25 3.01 8.65 -13.81
CA ALA A 25 4.05 7.88 -14.48
C ALA A 25 3.67 7.42 -15.90
N VAL A 26 2.37 7.29 -16.18
CA VAL A 26 1.83 6.81 -17.46
C VAL A 26 1.23 7.98 -18.23
N GLU A 27 1.62 8.12 -19.51
CA GLU A 27 1.23 9.22 -20.39
C GLU A 27 0.87 8.73 -21.81
N PRO A 28 -0.04 9.43 -22.52
CA PRO A 28 -0.24 9.22 -23.96
C PRO A 28 1.02 9.56 -24.76
N GLY A 29 1.31 8.78 -25.81
CA GLY A 29 2.46 8.92 -26.69
C GLY A 29 2.44 10.25 -27.43
N SER A 30 1.26 10.75 -27.78
CA SER A 30 1.04 12.09 -28.34
C SER A 30 1.49 13.19 -27.38
N SER A 31 1.49 12.92 -26.07
CA SER A 31 2.04 13.83 -25.08
C SER A 31 3.56 13.66 -24.97
N LEU A 32 4.07 12.43 -24.97
CA LEU A 32 5.50 12.11 -24.92
C LEU A 32 6.29 12.58 -26.15
N LEU A 33 5.67 12.61 -27.33
CA LEU A 33 6.30 13.02 -28.60
C LEU A 33 6.31 14.54 -28.84
N LYS A 34 5.60 15.35 -28.02
CA LYS A 34 5.45 16.80 -28.25
C LYS A 34 6.74 17.62 -28.17
N LYS A 35 7.86 17.05 -27.68
CA LYS A 35 9.07 17.79 -27.29
C LYS A 35 10.37 17.35 -27.99
N GLY A 36 10.32 16.52 -29.04
CA GLY A 36 11.49 16.16 -29.85
C GLY A 36 11.65 14.65 -30.06
N GLU A 37 12.41 14.26 -31.09
CA GLU A 37 12.56 12.88 -31.57
C GLU A 37 13.30 11.95 -30.58
N THR A 38 12.59 11.19 -29.75
CA THR A 38 13.13 9.93 -29.20
C THR A 38 12.04 8.88 -28.94
N SER A 39 11.39 8.39 -30.00
CA SER A 39 10.53 7.19 -29.91
C SER A 39 11.24 5.96 -29.31
N LYS A 40 12.58 5.93 -29.37
CA LYS A 40 13.43 4.88 -28.77
C LYS A 40 13.57 4.96 -27.25
N GLU A 41 13.33 6.12 -26.65
CA GLU A 41 13.44 6.31 -25.20
C GLU A 41 12.13 6.00 -24.46
N ILE A 42 11.01 5.93 -25.18
CA ILE A 42 9.69 5.70 -24.60
C ILE A 42 9.51 4.20 -24.31
N TYR A 43 9.18 3.87 -23.06
CA TYR A 43 8.71 2.54 -22.72
C TYR A 43 7.20 2.47 -23.01
N LEU A 44 6.83 1.99 -24.18
CA LEU A 44 5.42 1.85 -24.59
C LEU A 44 4.73 0.74 -23.79
N LEU A 45 3.56 1.06 -23.24
CA LEU A 45 2.69 0.17 -22.50
C LEU A 45 1.67 -0.42 -23.46
N SER A 46 1.97 -1.61 -23.99
CA SER A 46 1.12 -2.33 -24.95
C SER A 46 -0.27 -2.66 -24.38
N ARG A 47 -0.40 -2.94 -23.08
CA ARG A 47 -1.66 -3.42 -22.46
C ARG A 47 -2.72 -2.36 -22.09
N LEU A 48 -2.44 -1.06 -22.21
CA LEU A 48 -3.37 0.00 -21.76
C LEU A 48 -4.09 0.73 -22.91
N GLN A 49 -3.85 0.36 -24.16
CA GLN A 49 -4.39 1.01 -25.36
C GLN A 49 -5.63 0.27 -25.87
N GLU A 50 -6.48 0.96 -26.64
CA GLU A 50 -7.53 0.29 -27.41
C GLU A 50 -6.89 -0.77 -28.31
N VAL A 51 -7.48 -1.94 -28.29
CA VAL A 51 -6.94 -3.16 -28.85
C VAL A 51 -7.35 -3.25 -30.30
N GLY A 52 -6.41 -3.38 -31.25
CA GLY A 52 -6.80 -3.44 -32.66
C GLY A 52 -5.82 -2.87 -33.69
N GLN A 53 -4.69 -2.30 -33.28
CA GLN A 53 -3.80 -1.59 -34.20
C GLN A 53 -2.30 -1.60 -33.78
N GLU A 54 -1.72 -2.55 -33.05
CA GLU A 54 -0.31 -2.40 -32.60
C GLU A 54 0.78 -2.25 -33.70
N ASN A 55 0.50 -2.62 -34.96
CA ASN A 55 1.40 -2.33 -36.10
C ASN A 55 0.98 -1.11 -36.95
N ASP A 56 -0.26 -0.62 -36.80
CA ASP A 56 -0.81 0.52 -37.59
C ASP A 56 -1.16 1.76 -36.73
N THR A 57 -1.21 1.65 -35.39
CA THR A 57 -1.44 2.75 -34.44
C THR A 57 -0.18 3.60 -34.39
N PRO A 58 -0.24 4.86 -34.83
CA PRO A 58 0.88 5.77 -34.71
C PRO A 58 1.33 5.90 -33.24
N VAL A 59 2.62 6.08 -32.99
CA VAL A 59 3.17 6.16 -31.61
C VAL A 59 2.45 7.25 -30.78
N GLU A 60 1.91 8.28 -31.44
CA GLU A 60 1.09 9.31 -30.80
C GLU A 60 -0.20 8.81 -30.10
N ASP A 61 -0.77 7.70 -30.51
CA ASP A 61 -2.03 7.21 -29.94
C ASP A 61 -1.82 6.11 -28.87
N ARG A 62 -0.54 5.83 -28.55
CA ARG A 62 -0.13 4.79 -27.61
C ARG A 62 -0.04 5.32 -26.16
N LEU A 63 0.03 4.47 -25.13
CA LEU A 63 0.40 4.86 -23.76
C LEU A 63 1.84 4.44 -23.49
N GLY A 64 2.59 5.22 -22.72
CA GLY A 64 3.98 4.93 -22.36
C GLY A 64 4.35 5.47 -20.98
N LEU A 65 5.44 4.97 -20.43
CA LEU A 65 6.04 5.55 -19.22
C LEU A 65 6.81 6.81 -19.60
N HIS A 66 6.70 7.85 -18.77
CA HIS A 66 7.49 9.07 -18.96
C HIS A 66 8.99 8.80 -18.78
N PHE A 67 9.77 9.29 -19.74
CA PHE A 67 11.23 9.16 -19.77
C PHE A 67 11.95 10.39 -19.20
N ASP A 68 11.19 11.47 -18.95
CA ASP A 68 11.61 12.71 -18.31
C ASP A 68 10.47 13.27 -17.40
N LEU A 69 10.74 14.37 -16.70
CA LEU A 69 9.76 15.10 -15.90
C LEU A 69 9.30 16.42 -16.53
N THR A 70 9.79 16.75 -17.74
CA THR A 70 9.49 18.00 -18.47
C THR A 70 8.18 17.87 -19.23
N VAL A 71 7.97 16.75 -19.92
CA VAL A 71 6.72 16.50 -20.66
C VAL A 71 5.52 16.47 -19.70
N PRO A 72 5.54 15.69 -18.60
CA PRO A 72 4.45 15.71 -17.64
C PRO A 72 4.20 17.10 -17.01
N LEU A 73 5.27 17.88 -16.77
CA LEU A 73 5.15 19.27 -16.30
C LEU A 73 4.37 20.13 -17.31
N SER A 74 4.72 20.04 -18.60
CA SER A 74 4.09 20.87 -19.64
C SER A 74 2.57 20.67 -19.67
N ARG A 75 2.11 19.42 -19.49
CA ARG A 75 0.70 19.08 -19.36
C ARG A 75 0.11 19.62 -18.07
N TYR A 76 0.77 19.38 -16.93
CA TYR A 76 0.33 19.86 -15.62
C TYR A 76 0.07 21.38 -15.64
N VAL A 77 0.98 22.15 -16.25
CA VAL A 77 0.82 23.61 -16.42
C VAL A 77 -0.40 23.96 -17.25
N VAL A 78 -0.68 23.24 -18.35
CA VAL A 78 -1.84 23.51 -19.21
C VAL A 78 -3.15 23.15 -18.53
N GLU A 79 -3.21 22.02 -17.84
CA GLU A 79 -4.39 21.54 -17.13
C GLU A 79 -4.77 22.43 -15.95
N HIS A 80 -3.76 22.97 -15.25
CA HIS A 80 -3.95 23.75 -14.01
C HIS A 80 -3.64 25.23 -14.20
N ALA A 81 -3.54 25.72 -15.44
CA ALA A 81 -3.13 27.10 -15.74
C ALA A 81 -3.97 28.19 -15.04
N ASN A 82 -5.22 27.88 -14.68
CA ASN A 82 -6.12 28.79 -13.98
C ASN A 82 -5.96 28.73 -12.46
N ASP A 83 -5.37 27.65 -11.94
CA ASP A 83 -5.15 27.42 -10.50
C ASP A 83 -3.71 27.75 -10.08
N LEU A 84 -2.77 27.80 -11.04
CA LEU A 84 -1.36 28.10 -10.79
C LEU A 84 -1.08 29.60 -10.68
N ALA A 85 -0.28 29.96 -9.68
CA ALA A 85 0.30 31.29 -9.57
C ALA A 85 1.59 31.37 -10.41
N PHE A 86 1.64 32.33 -11.34
CA PHE A 86 2.83 32.57 -12.18
C PHE A 86 3.66 33.75 -11.65
N PRO A 87 5.01 33.67 -11.68
CA PRO A 87 5.80 32.55 -12.17
C PRO A 87 5.70 31.33 -11.26
N PHE A 88 5.41 30.16 -11.85
CA PHE A 88 5.22 28.91 -11.15
C PHE A 88 6.56 28.21 -10.98
N LYS A 89 7.04 28.08 -9.73
CA LYS A 89 8.31 27.45 -9.38
C LYS A 89 8.05 26.06 -8.82
N ARG A 90 8.50 25.02 -9.51
CA ARG A 90 8.28 23.62 -9.09
C ARG A 90 9.58 22.86 -8.90
N TRP A 91 9.62 22.00 -7.90
CA TRP A 91 10.59 20.91 -7.85
C TRP A 91 9.87 19.57 -7.98
N GLN A 92 10.54 18.58 -8.56
CA GLN A 92 10.03 17.21 -8.64
C GLN A 92 11.17 16.22 -8.54
N ILE A 93 11.07 15.25 -7.64
CA ILE A 93 12.03 14.15 -7.51
C ILE A 93 11.26 12.85 -7.66
N GLN A 94 11.39 12.18 -8.80
CA GLN A 94 10.58 11.02 -9.15
C GLN A 94 11.37 10.05 -10.03
N LYS A 95 10.93 8.78 -10.07
CA LYS A 95 11.43 7.78 -11.00
C LYS A 95 11.00 8.11 -12.44
N VAL A 96 11.88 7.85 -13.39
CA VAL A 96 11.64 7.96 -14.83
C VAL A 96 12.15 6.70 -15.54
N TRP A 97 11.62 6.39 -16.72
CA TRP A 97 11.91 5.15 -17.43
C TRP A 97 12.40 5.36 -18.85
N ARG A 98 13.50 4.68 -19.22
CA ARG A 98 14.03 4.73 -20.60
C ARG A 98 13.97 3.35 -21.25
N GLY A 99 13.45 3.30 -22.47
CA GLY A 99 13.36 2.11 -23.32
C GLY A 99 14.70 1.59 -23.86
N GLU A 100 15.79 2.34 -23.65
CA GLU A 100 17.12 1.98 -24.13
C GLU A 100 17.70 0.71 -23.45
N ARG A 101 18.74 0.13 -24.07
CA ARG A 101 19.50 -0.96 -23.45
C ARG A 101 20.25 -0.44 -22.21
N PRO A 102 20.17 -1.13 -21.04
CA PRO A 102 20.89 -0.72 -19.85
C PRO A 102 22.40 -0.58 -20.10
N GLN A 103 23.01 0.47 -19.54
CA GLN A 103 24.46 0.68 -19.49
C GLN A 103 24.88 1.01 -18.05
N GLU A 104 26.19 0.95 -17.75
CA GLU A 104 26.70 1.29 -16.43
C GLU A 104 26.31 2.74 -16.04
N GLY A 105 25.51 2.90 -14.99
CA GLY A 105 24.97 4.20 -14.55
C GLY A 105 23.79 4.75 -15.37
N ARG A 106 23.32 4.04 -16.40
CA ARG A 106 22.06 4.29 -17.12
C ARG A 106 21.13 3.08 -16.98
N PHE A 107 20.32 3.11 -15.94
CA PHE A 107 19.31 2.10 -15.66
C PHE A 107 18.04 2.35 -16.49
N ARG A 108 17.24 1.29 -16.70
CA ARG A 108 15.89 1.42 -17.30
C ARG A 108 14.93 2.22 -16.44
N GLU A 109 15.15 2.20 -15.13
CA GLU A 109 14.44 2.97 -14.13
C GLU A 109 15.49 3.71 -13.30
N PHE A 110 15.38 5.03 -13.19
CA PHE A 110 16.27 5.83 -12.34
C PHE A 110 15.53 7.03 -11.76
N VAL A 111 16.07 7.59 -10.68
CA VAL A 111 15.50 8.77 -10.03
C VAL A 111 16.06 10.03 -10.66
N GLN A 112 15.18 10.94 -11.06
CA GLN A 112 15.49 12.25 -11.59
C GLN A 112 15.02 13.34 -10.62
N ALA A 113 15.78 14.43 -10.51
CA ALA A 113 15.46 15.59 -9.66
C ALA A 113 15.48 16.88 -10.49
N ASP A 114 14.31 17.49 -10.66
CA ASP A 114 14.09 18.64 -11.53
C ASP A 114 13.69 19.88 -10.73
N ILE A 115 14.14 21.05 -11.18
CA ILE A 115 13.53 22.34 -10.84
C ILE A 115 13.17 23.11 -12.11
N ASP A 116 12.03 23.79 -12.08
CA ASP A 116 11.56 24.60 -13.20
C ASP A 116 10.88 25.87 -12.71
N VAL A 117 11.00 26.91 -13.53
CA VAL A 117 10.26 28.15 -13.37
C VAL A 117 9.53 28.45 -14.65
N ILE A 118 8.20 28.50 -14.56
CA ILE A 118 7.30 28.66 -15.70
C ILE A 118 6.63 30.03 -15.61
N GLY A 119 6.67 30.78 -16.70
CA GLY A 119 5.99 32.05 -16.86
C GLY A 119 4.64 31.89 -17.57
N ASN A 120 3.94 33.01 -17.68
CA ASN A 120 2.67 33.09 -18.41
C ASN A 120 2.73 34.28 -19.37
N GLY A 121 2.82 33.98 -20.66
CA GLY A 121 3.13 34.93 -21.72
C GLY A 121 4.62 35.23 -21.80
N GLU A 122 5.19 35.73 -20.70
CA GLU A 122 6.60 36.09 -20.58
C GLU A 122 7.23 35.48 -19.33
N LEU A 123 8.54 35.26 -19.37
CA LEU A 123 9.34 34.82 -18.23
C LEU A 123 10.62 35.65 -18.17
N PRO A 124 10.83 36.46 -17.12
CA PRO A 124 11.99 37.33 -16.99
C PRO A 124 13.34 36.60 -17.03
N ASP A 125 14.34 37.22 -17.65
CA ASP A 125 15.66 36.61 -17.90
C ASP A 125 16.46 36.32 -16.63
N HIS A 126 16.18 36.99 -15.50
CA HIS A 126 16.88 36.71 -14.24
C HIS A 126 16.68 35.26 -13.75
N TYR A 127 15.61 34.58 -14.17
CA TYR A 127 15.42 33.16 -13.87
C TYR A 127 16.43 32.26 -14.59
N GLU A 128 17.03 32.72 -15.70
CA GLU A 128 18.15 32.05 -16.36
C GLU A 128 19.46 32.15 -15.55
N VAL A 129 19.53 33.08 -14.58
CA VAL A 129 20.61 33.16 -13.60
C VAL A 129 20.26 32.35 -12.34
N GLU A 130 19.03 32.49 -11.86
CA GLU A 130 18.61 31.91 -10.58
C GLU A 130 18.69 30.37 -10.59
N LEU A 131 18.14 29.71 -11.62
CA LEU A 131 18.06 28.26 -11.67
C LEU A 131 19.42 27.54 -11.63
N PRO A 132 20.41 27.89 -12.48
CA PRO A 132 21.73 27.25 -12.37
C PRO A 132 22.38 27.51 -11.00
N LEU A 133 22.18 28.68 -10.38
CA LEU A 133 22.70 28.94 -9.03
C LEU A 133 22.02 28.10 -7.94
N VAL A 134 20.71 27.88 -8.04
CA VAL A 134 19.99 26.98 -7.14
C VAL A 134 20.51 25.56 -7.30
N MET A 135 20.74 25.10 -8.53
CA MET A 135 21.30 23.77 -8.77
C MET A 135 22.73 23.61 -8.27
N VAL A 136 23.61 24.58 -8.49
CA VAL A 136 24.95 24.57 -7.88
C VAL A 136 24.82 24.55 -6.36
N SER A 137 23.86 25.28 -5.77
CA SER A 137 23.66 25.26 -4.31
C SER A 137 23.24 23.89 -3.80
N ALA A 138 22.40 23.19 -4.57
CA ALA A 138 21.95 21.85 -4.26
C ALA A 138 23.11 20.84 -4.35
N LEU A 139 23.93 20.92 -5.41
CA LEU A 139 25.11 20.08 -5.59
C LEU A 139 26.22 20.38 -4.58
N GLU A 140 26.45 21.66 -4.22
CA GLU A 140 27.41 22.05 -3.18
C GLU A 140 27.00 21.52 -1.80
N ALA A 141 25.70 21.49 -1.49
CA ALA A 141 25.20 20.87 -0.25
C ALA A 141 25.50 19.37 -0.20
N LEU A 142 25.66 18.70 -1.35
CA LEU A 142 26.00 17.28 -1.43
C LEU A 142 27.50 17.00 -1.31
N ARG A 143 28.36 18.02 -1.22
CA ARG A 143 29.81 17.82 -1.01
C ARG A 143 30.14 17.14 0.31
N GLU A 144 29.25 17.23 1.31
CA GLU A 144 29.39 16.47 2.56
C GLU A 144 29.39 14.95 2.35
N PHE A 145 28.82 14.49 1.23
CA PHE A 145 28.82 13.09 0.80
C PHE A 145 29.97 12.75 -0.15
N GLY A 146 30.98 13.61 -0.25
CA GLY A 146 32.18 13.37 -1.07
C GLY A 146 32.06 13.81 -2.53
N LEU A 147 31.02 14.57 -2.89
CA LEU A 147 30.91 15.15 -4.23
C LEU A 147 32.00 16.21 -4.47
N PRO A 148 32.66 16.24 -5.64
CA PRO A 148 33.54 17.35 -6.02
C PRO A 148 32.77 18.65 -6.25
N LYS A 149 33.51 19.75 -6.46
CA LYS A 149 32.91 21.03 -6.85
C LYS A 149 32.18 20.87 -8.19
N ALA A 150 30.98 21.44 -8.29
CA ALA A 150 30.21 21.47 -9.52
C ALA A 150 30.37 22.82 -10.25
N THR A 151 30.54 22.78 -11.57
CA THR A 151 30.61 23.96 -12.44
C THR A 151 29.59 23.83 -13.56
N VAL A 152 28.76 24.86 -13.74
CA VAL A 152 27.78 24.95 -14.83
C VAL A 152 28.44 25.61 -16.05
N HIS A 153 28.33 24.95 -17.18
CA HIS A 153 28.77 25.40 -18.48
C HIS A 153 27.54 25.83 -19.26
N ALA A 154 27.48 27.12 -19.61
CA ALA A 154 26.33 27.73 -20.25
C ALA A 154 26.63 28.10 -21.71
N ASN A 155 25.65 27.87 -22.58
CA ASN A 155 25.64 28.33 -23.97
C ASN A 155 24.26 28.93 -24.31
N ASN A 156 24.09 29.55 -25.47
CA ASN A 156 22.82 30.12 -25.91
C ASN A 156 22.54 29.83 -27.39
N ARG A 157 21.33 29.33 -27.67
CA ARG A 157 20.87 28.95 -29.02
C ARG A 157 21.01 30.07 -30.04
N LYS A 158 20.56 31.28 -29.69
CA LYS A 158 20.54 32.43 -30.61
C LYS A 158 21.95 32.86 -31.02
N LEU A 159 22.92 32.73 -30.11
CA LEU A 159 24.33 33.00 -30.36
C LEU A 159 24.86 32.06 -31.45
N SER A 160 24.77 30.75 -31.23
CA SER A 160 25.26 29.75 -32.18
C SER A 160 24.53 29.82 -33.52
N GLU A 161 23.20 29.94 -33.50
CA GLU A 161 22.40 30.05 -34.72
C GLU A 161 22.76 31.29 -35.55
N GLY A 162 22.83 32.46 -34.90
CA GLY A 162 23.19 33.70 -35.59
C GLY A 162 24.59 33.64 -36.19
N PHE A 163 25.55 33.00 -35.50
CA PHE A 163 26.89 32.78 -36.05
C PHE A 163 26.87 31.88 -37.29
N TYR A 164 26.23 30.71 -37.22
CA TYR A 164 26.17 29.77 -38.35
C TYR A 164 25.41 30.34 -39.56
N ARG A 165 24.32 31.08 -39.33
CA ARG A 165 23.63 31.83 -40.39
C ARG A 165 24.51 32.92 -40.99
N GLY A 166 25.30 33.61 -40.16
CA GLY A 166 26.26 34.62 -40.58
C GLY A 166 27.35 34.04 -41.50
N LEU A 167 27.75 32.78 -41.28
CA LEU A 167 28.64 32.03 -42.17
C LEU A 167 27.97 31.60 -43.49
N GLY A 168 26.65 31.73 -43.62
CA GLY A 168 25.88 31.27 -44.78
C GLY A 168 25.44 29.79 -44.70
N LEU A 169 25.49 29.17 -43.53
CA LEU A 169 24.96 27.82 -43.31
C LEU A 169 23.45 27.90 -43.05
N ASN A 170 22.68 27.02 -43.72
CA ASN A 170 21.22 27.01 -43.62
C ASN A 170 20.70 25.85 -42.78
N ASP A 171 21.42 24.73 -42.72
CA ASP A 171 21.08 23.57 -41.90
C ASP A 171 21.64 23.70 -40.48
N ILE A 172 21.02 24.56 -39.68
CA ILE A 172 21.50 24.88 -38.33
C ILE A 172 21.38 23.68 -37.40
N GLU A 173 20.30 22.90 -37.52
CA GLU A 173 20.08 21.70 -36.70
C GLU A 173 21.10 20.62 -37.02
N GLY A 174 21.38 20.38 -38.31
CA GLY A 174 22.46 19.49 -38.74
C GLY A 174 23.81 19.92 -38.16
N VAL A 175 24.17 21.21 -38.30
CA VAL A 175 25.44 21.73 -37.76
C VAL A 175 25.55 21.49 -36.26
N LEU A 176 24.51 21.80 -35.47
CA LEU A 176 24.52 21.54 -34.03
C LEU A 176 24.69 20.06 -33.69
N ARG A 177 23.98 19.18 -34.41
CA ARG A 177 24.04 17.73 -34.20
C ARG A 177 25.45 17.18 -34.47
N GLU A 178 26.14 17.72 -35.47
CA GLU A 178 27.52 17.33 -35.76
C GLU A 178 28.50 17.90 -34.72
N ILE A 179 28.28 19.13 -34.22
CA ILE A 179 29.11 19.70 -33.14
C ILE A 179 28.95 18.93 -31.82
N ASP A 180 27.77 18.41 -31.45
CA ASP A 180 27.61 17.57 -30.23
C ASP A 180 28.49 16.30 -30.25
N LYS A 181 28.94 15.86 -31.43
CA LYS A 181 29.82 14.69 -31.56
C LYS A 181 31.29 15.03 -31.27
N LEU A 182 31.66 16.30 -31.11
CA LEU A 182 33.05 16.77 -31.01
C LEU A 182 33.86 16.05 -29.94
N ASP A 183 33.29 15.85 -28.75
CA ASP A 183 33.97 15.14 -27.65
C ASP A 183 34.15 13.63 -27.89
N LYS A 184 33.31 13.03 -28.73
CA LYS A 184 33.30 11.60 -28.97
C LYS A 184 34.20 11.20 -30.13
N ILE A 185 34.24 11.99 -31.20
CA ILE A 185 34.93 11.63 -32.46
C ILE A 185 36.06 12.60 -32.85
N GLY A 186 36.20 13.73 -32.17
CA GLY A 186 37.27 14.71 -32.41
C GLY A 186 36.98 15.69 -33.55
N ALA A 187 37.77 16.78 -33.59
CA ALA A 187 37.56 17.91 -34.50
C ALA A 187 37.67 17.55 -35.99
N ASP A 188 38.62 16.70 -36.36
CA ASP A 188 38.86 16.33 -37.76
C ASP A 188 37.68 15.55 -38.36
N GLU A 189 37.08 14.63 -37.58
CA GLU A 189 35.92 13.86 -38.04
C GLU A 189 34.65 14.71 -38.06
N VAL A 190 34.44 15.58 -37.07
CA VAL A 190 33.33 16.54 -37.09
C VAL A 190 33.44 17.49 -38.29
N ALA A 191 34.63 17.97 -38.63
CA ALA A 191 34.83 18.80 -39.82
C ALA A 191 34.38 18.09 -41.10
N LYS A 192 34.71 16.80 -41.25
CA LYS A 192 34.26 15.98 -42.39
C LYS A 192 32.75 15.83 -42.44
N LEU A 193 32.09 15.64 -41.29
CA LEU A 193 30.63 15.54 -41.20
C LEU A 193 29.95 16.87 -41.53
N LEU A 194 30.48 18.00 -41.05
CA LEU A 194 29.97 19.32 -41.39
C LEU A 194 30.04 19.59 -42.91
N VAL A 195 31.14 19.20 -43.55
CA VAL A 195 31.29 19.35 -45.00
C VAL A 195 30.39 18.37 -45.77
N GLY A 196 30.40 17.09 -45.37
CA GLY A 196 29.72 16.02 -46.08
C GLY A 196 28.20 15.99 -45.90
N GLU A 197 27.72 16.30 -44.70
CA GLU A 197 26.30 16.19 -44.34
C GLU A 197 25.59 17.54 -44.27
N CYS A 198 26.25 18.60 -43.78
CA CYS A 198 25.64 19.93 -43.60
C CYS A 198 25.93 20.91 -44.75
N GLY A 199 26.69 20.48 -45.77
CA GLY A 199 27.03 21.30 -46.93
C GLY A 199 27.97 22.48 -46.63
N ALA A 200 28.71 22.42 -45.53
CA ALA A 200 29.71 23.45 -45.21
C ALA A 200 30.93 23.35 -46.16
N SER A 201 31.55 24.49 -46.46
CA SER A 201 32.92 24.52 -47.00
C SER A 201 33.93 24.23 -45.89
N GLU A 202 35.16 23.86 -46.25
CA GLU A 202 36.24 23.63 -45.28
C GLU A 202 36.46 24.85 -44.37
N ALA A 203 36.40 26.06 -44.92
CA ALA A 203 36.53 27.31 -44.15
C ALA A 203 35.38 27.50 -43.15
N GLN A 204 34.14 27.19 -43.55
CA GLN A 204 32.96 27.26 -42.67
C GLN A 204 33.01 26.19 -41.57
N ALA A 205 33.48 24.98 -41.88
CA ALA A 205 33.65 23.92 -40.89
C ALA A 205 34.70 24.31 -39.83
N VAL A 206 35.82 24.92 -40.24
CA VAL A 206 36.81 25.49 -39.32
C VAL A 206 36.19 26.57 -38.44
N ALA A 207 35.43 27.51 -39.01
CA ALA A 207 34.75 28.56 -38.24
C ALA A 207 33.78 28.00 -37.20
N CYS A 208 33.04 26.94 -37.53
CA CYS A 208 32.13 26.28 -36.59
C CYS A 208 32.88 25.65 -35.39
N LEU A 209 34.02 25.02 -35.67
CA LEU A 209 34.89 24.43 -34.63
C LEU A 209 35.60 25.50 -33.79
N GLU A 210 35.97 26.64 -34.37
CA GLU A 210 36.53 27.77 -33.64
C GLU A 210 35.51 28.37 -32.66
N LEU A 211 34.24 28.51 -33.08
CA LEU A 211 33.17 28.90 -32.16
C LEU A 211 33.02 27.88 -31.02
N ALA A 212 32.98 26.57 -31.33
CA ALA A 212 32.82 25.51 -30.33
C ALA A 212 33.99 25.44 -29.33
N ASN A 213 35.17 25.98 -29.65
CA ASN A 213 36.31 26.04 -28.72
C ASN A 213 36.32 27.31 -27.86
N LEU A 214 35.36 28.22 -28.03
CA LEU A 214 35.29 29.46 -27.28
C LEU A 214 34.72 29.20 -25.88
N THR A 215 35.55 29.45 -24.87
CA THR A 215 35.16 29.52 -23.47
C THR A 215 35.51 30.89 -22.90
N ALA A 216 34.73 31.38 -21.94
CA ALA A 216 34.98 32.65 -21.26
C ALA A 216 34.46 32.65 -19.82
N ALA A 217 35.18 33.34 -18.93
CA ALA A 217 34.84 33.41 -17.50
C ALA A 217 33.97 34.61 -17.14
N ASN A 218 33.83 35.58 -18.06
CA ASN A 218 33.02 36.78 -17.89
C ASN A 218 32.47 37.26 -19.24
N GLY A 219 31.42 38.09 -19.19
CA GLY A 219 30.70 38.57 -20.36
C GLY A 219 31.54 39.48 -21.28
N ALA A 220 32.44 40.30 -20.72
CA ALA A 220 33.30 41.18 -21.51
C ALA A 220 34.28 40.39 -22.39
N GLU A 221 34.96 39.38 -21.81
CA GLU A 221 35.84 38.47 -22.55
C GLU A 221 35.09 37.67 -23.62
N LEU A 222 33.88 37.18 -23.28
CA LEU A 222 33.04 36.45 -24.21
C LEU A 222 32.68 37.31 -25.43
N ALA A 223 32.26 38.56 -25.20
CA ALA A 223 31.88 39.49 -26.26
C ALA A 223 33.07 39.85 -27.15
N GLU A 224 34.22 40.19 -26.56
CA GLU A 224 35.43 40.53 -27.32
C GLU A 224 35.87 39.39 -28.24
N ARG A 225 35.92 38.16 -27.71
CA ARG A 225 36.33 36.98 -28.49
C ARG A 225 35.32 36.63 -29.59
N PHE A 226 34.02 36.76 -29.30
CA PHE A 226 32.97 36.49 -30.27
C PHE A 226 32.99 37.51 -31.43
N ASP A 227 33.14 38.80 -31.12
CA ASP A 227 33.20 39.86 -32.12
C ASP A 227 34.45 39.73 -33.00
N ALA A 228 35.59 39.36 -32.42
CA ALA A 228 36.80 39.06 -33.17
C ALA A 228 36.62 37.87 -34.13
N LEU A 229 35.92 36.82 -33.68
CA LEU A 229 35.62 35.65 -34.50
C LEU A 229 34.67 35.99 -35.66
N CYS A 230 33.63 36.80 -35.42
CA CYS A 230 32.74 37.27 -36.47
C CYS A 230 33.49 38.09 -37.53
N ALA A 231 34.40 38.98 -37.09
CA ALA A 231 35.23 39.77 -38.00
C ALA A 231 36.20 38.91 -38.82
N ALA A 232 36.79 37.88 -38.21
CA ALA A 232 37.71 36.95 -38.89
C ALA A 232 37.04 36.17 -40.02
N HIS A 233 35.75 35.84 -39.87
CA HIS A 233 34.97 35.09 -40.85
C HIS A 233 34.04 35.95 -41.71
N GLY A 234 34.19 37.28 -41.65
CA GLY A 234 33.47 38.22 -42.53
C GLY A 234 31.97 38.32 -42.27
N ILE A 235 31.50 38.03 -41.05
CA ILE A 235 30.10 38.19 -40.66
C ILE A 235 29.81 39.68 -40.45
N ALA A 236 28.93 40.26 -41.26
CA ALA A 236 28.61 41.69 -41.21
C ALA A 236 27.82 42.05 -39.95
N THR A 237 28.25 43.09 -39.24
CA THR A 237 27.67 43.51 -37.94
C THR A 237 26.28 44.13 -38.06
N ASP A 238 25.87 44.53 -39.25
CA ASP A 238 24.53 45.03 -39.58
C ASP A 238 23.61 43.95 -40.16
N SER A 239 24.07 42.70 -40.27
CA SER A 239 23.24 41.59 -40.73
C SER A 239 22.25 41.10 -39.67
N ASP A 240 21.07 40.64 -40.11
CA ASP A 240 20.06 40.03 -39.22
C ASP A 240 20.64 38.85 -38.42
N ALA A 241 21.57 38.09 -39.01
CA ALA A 241 22.25 36.97 -38.38
C ALA A 241 23.14 37.43 -37.20
N TYR A 242 23.91 38.51 -37.38
CA TYR A 242 24.72 39.07 -36.30
C TYR A 242 23.84 39.68 -35.20
N VAL A 243 22.73 40.35 -35.55
CA VAL A 243 21.78 40.88 -34.57
C VAL A 243 21.19 39.75 -33.70
N LEU A 244 20.82 38.62 -34.31
CA LEU A 244 20.37 37.43 -33.56
C LEU A 244 21.48 36.88 -32.66
N ALA A 245 22.71 36.76 -33.18
CA ALA A 245 23.84 36.27 -32.40
C ALA A 245 24.12 37.16 -31.19
N ARG A 246 24.04 38.49 -31.38
CA ARG A 246 24.25 39.49 -30.34
C ARG A 246 23.22 39.38 -29.22
N GLN A 247 21.96 39.11 -29.52
CA GLN A 247 20.93 38.88 -28.49
C GLN A 247 21.28 37.68 -27.60
N GLY A 248 21.73 36.57 -28.20
CA GLY A 248 22.15 35.39 -27.45
C GLY A 248 23.41 35.65 -26.62
N LEU A 249 24.37 36.38 -27.20
CA LEU A 249 25.60 36.80 -26.54
C LEU A 249 25.34 37.68 -25.31
N ASP A 250 24.49 38.70 -25.43
CA ASP A 250 24.17 39.60 -24.34
C ASP A 250 23.46 38.85 -23.19
N THR A 251 22.58 37.90 -23.52
CA THR A 251 21.91 37.03 -22.53
C THR A 251 22.92 36.15 -21.79
N LEU A 252 23.83 35.49 -22.54
CA LEU A 252 24.85 34.61 -21.95
C LEU A 252 25.85 35.39 -21.10
N ALA A 253 26.27 36.58 -21.55
CA ALA A 253 27.12 37.48 -20.80
C ALA A 253 26.48 37.90 -19.47
N MET A 254 25.19 38.25 -19.49
CA MET A 254 24.42 38.56 -18.28
C MET A 254 24.39 37.39 -17.30
N ILE A 255 24.12 36.17 -17.80
CA ILE A 255 24.10 34.96 -16.96
C ILE A 255 25.43 34.74 -16.25
N VAL A 256 26.54 34.79 -16.99
CA VAL A 256 27.87 34.57 -16.41
C VAL A 256 28.23 35.68 -15.42
N ASP A 257 27.99 36.95 -15.76
CA ASP A 257 28.38 38.08 -14.91
C ASP A 257 27.56 38.15 -13.62
N GLU A 258 26.24 37.96 -13.68
CA GLU A 258 25.38 37.94 -12.49
C GLU A 258 25.64 36.70 -11.62
N ALA A 259 25.84 35.53 -12.23
CA ALA A 259 26.24 34.33 -11.50
C ALA A 259 27.59 34.52 -10.80
N ALA A 260 28.57 35.16 -11.46
CA ALA A 260 29.87 35.44 -10.88
C ALA A 260 29.79 36.41 -9.68
N ARG A 261 28.83 37.35 -9.67
CA ARG A 261 28.60 38.24 -8.51
C ARG A 261 28.07 37.50 -7.29
N ILE A 262 27.18 36.51 -7.51
CA ILE A 262 26.56 35.74 -6.42
C ILE A 262 27.47 34.61 -5.95
N ARG A 263 28.05 33.87 -6.91
CA ARG A 263 28.96 32.74 -6.66
C ARG A 263 30.04 32.67 -7.75
N PRO A 264 31.20 33.30 -7.53
CA PRO A 264 32.31 33.33 -8.49
C PRO A 264 32.73 31.92 -8.95
N GLY A 265 32.86 31.73 -10.27
CA GLY A 265 33.34 30.49 -10.87
C GLY A 265 32.41 29.29 -10.71
N SER A 266 31.10 29.53 -10.51
CA SER A 266 30.07 28.49 -10.52
C SER A 266 29.40 28.31 -11.89
N VAL A 267 29.42 29.34 -12.72
CA VAL A 267 28.89 29.35 -14.09
C VAL A 267 29.94 29.96 -15.00
N ILE A 268 30.18 29.34 -16.16
CA ILE A 268 31.08 29.85 -17.20
C ILE A 268 30.40 29.77 -18.58
N ALA A 269 30.83 30.59 -19.52
CA ALA A 269 30.42 30.43 -20.92
C ALA A 269 31.28 29.36 -21.59
N ASP A 270 30.63 28.37 -22.19
CA ASP A 270 31.27 27.29 -22.94
C ASP A 270 30.47 27.00 -24.21
N LEU A 271 30.95 27.52 -25.34
CA LEU A 271 30.25 27.41 -26.62
C LEU A 271 30.39 26.02 -27.26
N LYS A 272 31.14 25.11 -26.62
CA LYS A 272 31.22 23.70 -26.99
C LYS A 272 29.92 22.95 -26.74
N ILE A 273 29.13 23.42 -25.77
CA ILE A 273 27.86 22.79 -25.39
C ILE A 273 26.87 22.96 -26.54
N ALA A 274 26.78 21.93 -27.39
CA ALA A 274 25.83 21.88 -28.50
C ALA A 274 24.61 21.01 -28.21
N ARG A 275 24.72 20.07 -27.25
CA ARG A 275 23.61 19.22 -26.84
C ARG A 275 22.45 20.07 -26.30
N GLY A 276 21.27 19.86 -26.87
CA GLY A 276 20.05 20.54 -26.47
C GLY A 276 19.82 21.90 -27.10
N LEU A 277 20.78 22.46 -27.84
CA LEU A 277 20.52 23.65 -28.65
C LEU A 277 19.56 23.36 -29.82
N ASP A 278 19.34 22.10 -30.17
CA ASP A 278 18.35 21.66 -31.15
C ASP A 278 16.91 21.72 -30.63
N TYR A 279 16.68 21.65 -29.32
CA TYR A 279 15.32 21.69 -28.74
C TYR A 279 15.05 22.83 -27.73
N TYR A 280 16.07 23.44 -27.13
CA TYR A 280 15.93 24.68 -26.35
C TYR A 280 15.97 25.91 -27.26
N THR A 281 15.26 26.97 -26.88
CA THR A 281 15.15 28.20 -27.70
C THR A 281 16.02 29.35 -27.19
N GLY A 282 16.67 29.18 -26.04
CA GLY A 282 17.49 30.20 -25.39
C GLY A 282 18.77 29.61 -24.79
N SER A 283 19.02 29.91 -23.52
CA SER A 283 20.20 29.41 -22.80
C SER A 283 20.11 27.91 -22.52
N VAL A 284 21.25 27.22 -22.53
CA VAL A 284 21.41 25.79 -22.25
C VAL A 284 22.52 25.61 -21.23
N TYR A 285 22.36 24.64 -20.35
CA TYR A 285 23.25 24.37 -19.23
C TYR A 285 23.66 22.91 -19.23
N GLU A 286 24.94 22.64 -19.05
CA GLU A 286 25.47 21.34 -18.63
C GLU A 286 26.35 21.53 -17.38
N THR A 287 26.32 20.59 -16.45
CA THR A 287 27.08 20.70 -15.19
C THR A 287 28.06 19.57 -15.06
N PHE A 288 29.31 19.91 -14.77
CA PHE A 288 30.42 18.97 -14.62
C PHE A 288 30.98 19.03 -13.20
N LEU A 289 31.57 17.92 -12.78
CA LEU A 289 32.23 17.78 -11.48
C LEU A 289 33.75 17.79 -11.66
N ASP A 290 34.43 18.67 -10.92
CA ASP A 290 35.88 18.80 -10.96
C ASP A 290 36.57 17.46 -10.63
N GLY A 291 37.47 17.00 -11.50
CA GLY A 291 38.20 15.75 -11.30
C GLY A 291 37.38 14.46 -11.49
N ALA A 292 36.13 14.55 -11.94
CA ALA A 292 35.26 13.40 -12.18
C ALA A 292 34.75 13.34 -13.64
N ALA A 293 35.65 13.56 -14.61
CA ALA A 293 35.31 13.62 -16.03
C ALA A 293 34.61 12.35 -16.58
N SER A 294 34.84 11.18 -15.97
CA SER A 294 34.15 9.93 -16.33
C SER A 294 32.64 9.96 -16.07
N LEU A 295 32.16 10.85 -15.21
CA LEU A 295 30.73 11.09 -15.03
C LEU A 295 30.13 11.97 -16.14
N GLY A 296 30.92 12.62 -17.00
CA GLY A 296 30.38 13.59 -17.95
C GLY A 296 29.44 14.61 -17.27
N SER A 297 28.43 15.08 -18.01
CA SER A 297 27.41 15.97 -17.44
C SER A 297 26.49 15.22 -16.47
N ILE A 298 26.31 15.79 -15.28
CA ILE A 298 25.48 15.24 -14.19
C ILE A 298 24.14 15.98 -14.03
N CYS A 299 24.04 17.17 -14.61
CA CYS A 299 22.87 18.02 -14.57
C CYS A 299 22.81 18.80 -15.87
N SER A 300 21.63 18.85 -16.50
CA SER A 300 21.42 19.57 -17.75
C SER A 300 20.07 20.28 -17.76
N GLY A 301 19.95 21.31 -18.58
CA GLY A 301 18.69 22.06 -18.70
C GLY A 301 18.79 23.24 -19.63
N GLY A 302 17.73 24.04 -19.70
CA GLY A 302 17.73 25.21 -20.58
C GLY A 302 16.40 25.97 -20.63
N ARG A 303 16.37 26.98 -21.49
CA ARG A 303 15.28 27.92 -21.70
C ARG A 303 14.38 27.46 -22.86
N TYR A 304 13.08 27.49 -22.61
CA TYR A 304 12.01 27.40 -23.59
C TYR A 304 11.20 28.70 -23.62
N ASP A 305 11.07 29.31 -24.79
CA ASP A 305 10.15 30.43 -25.01
C ASP A 305 8.70 29.95 -25.17
N ASN A 306 8.52 28.64 -25.41
CA ASN A 306 7.23 27.99 -25.46
C ASN A 306 7.34 26.58 -24.86
N LEU A 307 7.41 26.48 -23.52
CA LEU A 307 7.40 25.17 -22.87
C LEU A 307 6.06 24.49 -23.11
N ALA A 308 4.96 25.20 -22.85
CA ALA A 308 3.61 24.72 -23.08
C ALA A 308 2.72 25.82 -23.70
N SER A 309 1.59 25.44 -24.30
CA SER A 309 0.64 26.40 -24.86
C SER A 309 -0.80 25.93 -24.69
N GLN A 310 -1.73 26.90 -24.55
CA GLN A 310 -3.16 26.67 -24.44
C GLN A 310 -3.91 27.74 -25.26
N GLY A 311 -4.36 27.38 -26.46
CA GLY A 311 -4.88 28.36 -27.43
C GLY A 311 -3.79 29.37 -27.82
N ASN A 312 -4.06 30.66 -27.65
CA ASN A 312 -3.08 31.73 -27.91
C ASN A 312 -2.13 32.01 -26.73
N ARG A 313 -2.34 31.37 -25.58
CA ARG A 313 -1.54 31.59 -24.37
C ARG A 313 -0.30 30.71 -24.41
N LYS A 314 0.88 31.31 -24.22
CA LYS A 314 2.18 30.62 -24.17
C LYS A 314 2.70 30.59 -22.74
N TYR A 315 3.36 29.50 -22.37
CA TYR A 315 4.00 29.32 -21.07
C TYR A 315 5.50 29.10 -21.30
N PRO A 316 6.32 30.17 -21.31
CA PRO A 316 7.77 30.03 -21.35
C PRO A 316 8.28 29.42 -20.04
N GLY A 317 9.42 28.73 -20.08
CA GLY A 317 9.98 28.03 -18.92
C GLY A 317 11.50 27.93 -18.98
N VAL A 318 12.15 27.93 -17.83
CA VAL A 318 13.54 27.47 -17.69
C VAL A 318 13.56 26.33 -16.69
N GLY A 319 14.31 25.27 -16.98
CA GLY A 319 14.37 24.06 -16.15
C GLY A 319 15.75 23.44 -16.14
N LEU A 320 16.11 22.78 -15.04
CA LEU A 320 17.32 21.96 -14.91
C LEU A 320 16.99 20.65 -14.21
N SER A 321 17.67 19.58 -14.63
CA SER A 321 17.44 18.22 -14.18
C SER A 321 18.74 17.52 -13.79
N ILE A 322 18.69 16.77 -12.68
CA ILE A 322 19.77 15.93 -12.16
C ILE A 322 19.39 14.44 -12.26
N GLY A 323 20.29 13.63 -12.82
CA GLY A 323 20.20 12.15 -12.76
C GLY A 323 20.72 11.61 -11.42
N LEU A 324 19.84 11.46 -10.42
CA LEU A 324 20.22 11.23 -9.03
C LEU A 324 20.91 9.87 -8.80
N SER A 325 20.39 8.81 -9.42
CA SER A 325 20.91 7.44 -9.22
C SER A 325 22.40 7.32 -9.60
N ARG A 326 22.84 8.08 -10.61
CA ARG A 326 24.24 8.12 -11.04
C ARG A 326 25.14 8.83 -10.02
N LEU A 327 24.66 9.94 -9.45
CA LEU A 327 25.37 10.67 -8.39
C LEU A 327 25.50 9.83 -7.12
N VAL A 328 24.42 9.18 -6.70
CA VAL A 328 24.43 8.31 -5.51
C VAL A 328 25.38 7.13 -5.70
N SER A 329 25.39 6.52 -6.89
CA SER A 329 26.35 5.46 -7.23
C SER A 329 27.80 5.95 -7.10
N TYR A 330 28.13 7.12 -7.66
CA TYR A 330 29.47 7.71 -7.50
C TYR A 330 29.83 7.97 -6.03
N MET A 331 28.91 8.54 -5.24
CA MET A 331 29.14 8.82 -3.82
C MET A 331 29.46 7.53 -3.05
N LEU A 332 28.70 6.46 -3.28
CA LEU A 332 28.89 5.19 -2.58
C LEU A 332 30.16 4.46 -3.00
N HIS A 333 30.42 4.35 -4.31
CA HIS A 333 31.45 3.46 -4.84
C HIS A 333 32.79 4.14 -5.12
N THR A 334 32.79 5.42 -5.51
CA THR A 334 34.01 6.16 -5.84
C THR A 334 34.43 7.10 -4.72
N ALA A 335 33.50 7.92 -4.20
CA ALA A 335 33.81 8.83 -3.10
C ALA A 335 33.89 8.12 -1.73
N GLY A 336 33.41 6.88 -1.65
CA GLY A 336 33.46 6.06 -0.43
C GLY A 336 32.55 6.58 0.69
N ALA A 337 31.47 7.29 0.33
CA ALA A 337 30.50 7.79 1.29
C ALA A 337 29.83 6.63 2.03
N LYS A 338 29.85 6.68 3.37
CA LYS A 338 29.22 5.68 4.23
C LYS A 338 28.04 6.29 4.98
N ALA A 339 27.00 5.49 5.20
CA ALA A 339 25.92 5.90 6.09
C ALA A 339 26.50 6.06 7.52
N SER A 340 26.44 7.27 8.06
CA SER A 340 26.91 7.56 9.42
C SER A 340 25.89 7.21 10.51
N ARG A 341 24.62 6.97 10.12
CA ARG A 341 23.52 6.57 10.98
C ARG A 341 22.65 5.57 10.23
N ILE A 342 22.35 4.45 10.88
CA ILE A 342 21.45 3.41 10.36
C ILE A 342 20.01 3.75 10.73
N SER A 343 19.81 4.29 11.95
CA SER A 343 18.49 4.73 12.43
C SER A 343 18.31 6.25 12.30
N PRO A 344 17.09 6.72 11.94
CA PRO A 344 16.76 8.14 12.01
C PRO A 344 16.65 8.66 13.46
N ALA A 345 16.49 7.78 14.45
CA ALA A 345 16.29 8.15 15.85
C ALA A 345 17.46 8.97 16.39
N ALA A 346 17.17 10.17 16.91
CA ALA A 346 18.11 11.05 17.59
C ALA A 346 18.38 10.62 19.04
N VAL A 347 17.39 10.01 19.70
CA VAL A 347 17.48 9.59 21.09
C VAL A 347 17.08 8.12 21.22
N LEU A 348 17.83 7.33 21.98
CA LEU A 348 17.40 6.03 22.49
C LEU A 348 17.02 6.20 23.96
N VAL A 349 15.77 5.93 24.34
CA VAL A 349 15.37 5.90 25.75
C VAL A 349 15.72 4.53 26.33
N ALA A 350 16.63 4.51 27.29
CA ALA A 350 17.05 3.30 27.98
C ALA A 350 15.90 2.71 28.83
N VAL A 351 15.96 1.41 29.07
CA VAL A 351 14.99 0.67 29.89
C VAL A 351 15.74 0.03 31.06
N TRP A 352 15.38 0.35 32.30
CA TRP A 352 16.09 -0.17 33.48
C TRP A 352 15.75 -1.63 33.80
N ASN A 353 14.46 -1.96 33.69
CA ASN A 353 13.85 -3.27 33.83
C ASN A 353 12.56 -3.26 32.98
N GLU A 354 12.01 -4.43 32.66
CA GLU A 354 10.81 -4.52 31.83
C GLU A 354 9.56 -3.93 32.51
N GLU A 355 9.48 -3.96 33.83
CA GLU A 355 8.38 -3.38 34.62
C GLU A 355 8.27 -1.86 34.41
N ASP A 356 9.41 -1.17 34.30
CA ASP A 356 9.49 0.28 34.11
C ASP A 356 9.45 0.72 32.63
N ARG A 357 9.32 -0.21 31.67
CA ARG A 357 9.32 0.11 30.23
C ARG A 357 8.24 1.13 29.85
N ALA A 358 7.07 1.08 30.50
CA ALA A 358 5.99 2.02 30.26
C ALA A 358 6.45 3.49 30.45
N ALA A 359 7.29 3.76 31.45
CA ALA A 359 7.83 5.10 31.69
C ALA A 359 8.83 5.52 30.59
N SER A 360 9.66 4.59 30.10
CA SER A 360 10.54 4.83 28.95
C SER A 360 9.74 5.13 27.67
N ASN A 361 8.67 4.37 27.43
CA ASN A 361 7.75 4.58 26.31
C ASN A 361 7.04 5.94 26.42
N GLU A 362 6.63 6.35 27.61
CA GLU A 362 6.02 7.67 27.84
C GLU A 362 7.00 8.80 27.53
N ILE A 363 8.26 8.68 27.97
CA ILE A 363 9.32 9.65 27.63
C ILE A 363 9.54 9.71 26.12
N ALA A 364 9.62 8.56 25.45
CA ALA A 364 9.76 8.49 24.00
C ALA A 364 8.57 9.15 23.29
N GLY A 365 7.33 8.88 23.75
CA GLY A 365 6.13 9.54 23.24
C GLY A 365 6.18 11.06 23.38
N ARG A 366 6.64 11.57 24.54
CA ARG A 366 6.82 13.02 24.77
C ARG A 366 7.92 13.66 23.92
N LEU A 367 8.96 12.90 23.56
CA LEU A 367 10.00 13.37 22.64
C LEU A 367 9.49 13.40 21.20
N ARG A 368 8.80 12.34 20.77
CA ARG A 368 8.15 12.26 19.45
C ARG A 368 7.11 13.35 19.25
N ALA A 369 6.28 13.63 20.26
CA ALA A 369 5.31 14.73 20.23
C ALA A 369 5.94 16.13 20.07
N ARG A 370 7.25 16.26 20.31
CA ARG A 370 8.03 17.49 20.07
C ARG A 370 8.82 17.45 18.75
N GLY A 371 8.58 16.46 17.90
CA GLY A 371 9.29 16.26 16.64
C GLY A 371 10.68 15.65 16.78
N ILE A 372 11.02 15.07 17.94
CA ILE A 372 12.32 14.42 18.16
C ILE A 372 12.18 12.94 17.86
N ALA A 373 12.77 12.48 16.74
CA ALA A 373 12.83 11.06 16.39
C ALA A 373 13.49 10.28 17.52
N THR A 374 12.75 9.36 18.13
CA THR A 374 13.17 8.70 19.37
C THR A 374 12.82 7.22 19.31
N ASP A 375 13.78 6.40 19.72
CA ASP A 375 13.69 4.96 19.85
C ASP A 375 13.72 4.58 21.35
N VAL A 376 13.30 3.37 21.70
CA VAL A 376 13.35 2.83 23.06
C VAL A 376 14.20 1.56 23.03
N ALA A 377 15.05 1.35 24.04
CA ALA A 377 15.90 0.17 24.07
C ALA A 377 15.06 -1.12 23.96
N PRO A 378 15.44 -2.05 23.06
CA PRO A 378 14.60 -3.20 22.72
C PRO A 378 14.44 -4.15 23.91
N THR A 379 15.45 -4.25 24.76
CA THR A 379 15.43 -5.05 25.98
C THR A 379 15.96 -4.26 27.16
N ALA A 380 15.51 -4.59 28.37
CA ALA A 380 16.10 -4.12 29.62
C ALA A 380 17.48 -4.77 29.92
N ALA A 381 18.32 -4.93 28.90
CA ALA A 381 19.69 -5.40 29.05
C ALA A 381 20.51 -4.42 29.92
N LYS A 382 21.67 -4.84 30.44
CA LYS A 382 22.58 -3.91 31.13
C LYS A 382 22.80 -2.65 30.28
N LEU A 383 22.75 -1.45 30.87
CA LEU A 383 22.81 -0.18 30.15
C LEU A 383 23.96 -0.08 29.14
N GLY A 384 25.13 -0.66 29.45
CA GLY A 384 26.25 -0.70 28.50
C GLY A 384 25.94 -1.43 27.18
N LYS A 385 25.08 -2.47 27.19
CA LYS A 385 24.58 -3.13 25.97
C LYS A 385 23.60 -2.23 25.21
N GLN A 386 22.74 -1.50 25.91
CA GLN A 386 21.81 -0.56 25.28
C GLN A 386 22.53 0.64 24.64
N ILE A 387 23.59 1.15 25.28
CA ILE A 387 24.47 2.19 24.69
C ILE A 387 25.18 1.65 23.44
N LYS A 388 25.69 0.41 23.48
CA LYS A 388 26.27 -0.23 22.29
C LYS A 388 25.27 -0.43 21.17
N TYR A 389 24.01 -0.73 21.50
CA TYR A 389 22.91 -0.79 20.53
C TYR A 389 22.66 0.57 19.88
N ALA A 390 22.55 1.65 20.67
CA ALA A 390 22.47 3.02 20.16
C ALA A 390 23.66 3.36 19.24
N ASP A 391 24.89 3.04 19.66
CA ASP A 391 26.10 3.31 18.89
C ASP A 391 26.14 2.55 17.56
N LYS A 392 25.75 1.26 17.55
CA LYS A 392 25.64 0.45 16.32
C LYS A 392 24.65 1.05 15.32
N LEU A 393 23.54 1.63 15.81
CA LEU A 393 22.54 2.29 14.98
C LEU A 393 22.90 3.74 14.61
N GLY A 394 23.96 4.30 15.19
CA GLY A 394 24.34 5.70 15.02
C GLY A 394 23.36 6.67 15.70
N ILE A 395 22.70 6.26 16.77
CA ILE A 395 21.84 7.13 17.58
C ILE A 395 22.74 7.98 18.50
N PRO A 396 22.71 9.31 18.40
CA PRO A 396 23.69 10.18 19.07
C PRO A 396 23.48 10.36 20.58
N TYR A 397 22.26 10.14 21.08
CA TYR A 397 21.91 10.35 22.48
C TYR A 397 21.23 9.13 23.09
N VAL A 398 21.57 8.82 24.35
CA VAL A 398 20.83 7.85 25.16
C VAL A 398 20.23 8.57 26.36
N TRP A 399 18.92 8.48 26.52
CA TRP A 399 18.17 9.04 27.63
C TRP A 399 17.94 7.98 28.70
N PHE A 400 18.35 8.24 29.94
CA PHE A 400 18.11 7.33 31.06
C PHE A 400 16.91 7.83 31.90
N PRO A 401 15.79 7.08 31.94
CA PRO A 401 14.66 7.42 32.80
C PRO A 401 15.08 7.49 34.28
N ARG A 402 14.29 8.14 35.14
CA ARG A 402 14.53 8.09 36.58
C ARG A 402 14.19 6.68 37.09
N GLY A 403 15.15 5.98 37.72
CA GLY A 403 14.90 4.67 38.30
C GLY A 403 13.90 4.71 39.47
N PRO A 404 13.26 3.59 39.82
CA PRO A 404 12.30 3.52 40.91
C PRO A 404 12.99 3.85 42.24
N GLU A 405 12.41 4.78 43.02
CA GLU A 405 12.92 5.13 44.34
C GLU A 405 12.80 3.91 45.26
N ARG A 406 13.93 3.26 45.56
CA ARG A 406 13.99 2.28 46.66
C ARG A 406 13.72 3.01 47.97
N SER A 407 12.58 2.72 48.58
CA SER A 407 12.30 3.11 49.95
C SER A 407 13.37 2.55 50.90
N GLY A 408 14.12 3.43 51.56
CA GLY A 408 14.88 3.12 52.78
C GLY A 408 16.38 2.85 52.60
N SER A 409 17.19 3.91 52.62
CA SER A 409 18.24 4.13 53.63
C SER A 409 19.18 5.25 53.18
N ARG A 410 19.33 6.27 54.04
CA ARG A 410 20.45 7.22 53.95
C ARG A 410 21.72 6.46 54.31
N GLY A 411 22.57 6.20 53.33
CA GLY A 411 23.90 5.60 53.48
C GLY A 411 24.85 6.21 52.45
N ARG A 412 26.09 6.46 52.86
CA ARG A 412 27.10 7.29 52.20
C ARG A 412 27.50 6.80 50.81
N GLY A 413 27.96 7.74 49.99
CA GLY A 413 28.43 7.49 48.64
C GLY A 413 29.55 6.46 48.54
N GLU A 414 29.45 5.65 47.49
CA GLU A 414 30.57 4.95 46.90
C GLU A 414 30.63 5.33 45.42
N GLU A 415 31.80 5.83 45.02
CA GLU A 415 32.21 6.02 43.64
C GLU A 415 32.19 4.66 42.92
N HIS A 416 31.39 4.52 41.86
CA HIS A 416 31.70 3.53 40.83
C HIS A 416 32.64 4.15 39.80
N ARG A 417 33.94 4.11 40.11
CA ARG A 417 35.00 4.05 39.11
C ARG A 417 35.19 2.60 38.70
N ASP A 418 34.84 2.25 37.46
CA ASP A 418 35.82 1.79 36.46
C ASP A 418 35.14 1.28 35.19
N GLY A 419 35.54 1.89 34.08
CA GLY A 419 35.11 1.59 32.72
C GLY A 419 35.57 2.70 31.80
N ARG A 420 36.86 2.69 31.42
CA ARG A 420 37.46 3.66 30.49
C ARG A 420 36.57 3.82 29.23
N PRO A 421 36.38 5.04 28.70
CA PRO A 421 35.64 5.24 27.47
C PRO A 421 36.46 4.71 26.30
N GLY A 422 36.07 3.56 25.76
CA GLY A 422 36.46 3.17 24.42
C GLY A 422 35.65 4.00 23.43
N THR A 423 36.29 5.01 22.83
CA THR A 423 36.03 5.65 21.50
C THR A 423 34.59 5.79 20.95
N GLY A 424 33.53 5.70 21.77
CA GLY A 424 32.13 5.86 21.34
C GLY A 424 31.70 7.32 21.30
N ARG A 425 30.93 7.71 20.28
CA ARG A 425 30.49 9.11 20.02
C ARG A 425 29.21 9.52 20.76
N CYS A 426 28.65 8.65 21.60
CA CYS A 426 27.32 8.83 22.19
C CYS A 426 27.36 9.71 23.46
N GLN A 427 26.54 10.76 23.53
CA GLN A 427 26.47 11.66 24.70
C GLN A 427 25.39 11.22 25.71
N VAL A 428 25.72 11.24 27.00
CA VAL A 428 24.82 10.90 28.12
C VAL A 428 24.13 12.16 28.63
N VAL A 429 22.80 12.16 28.72
CA VAL A 429 22.02 13.28 29.27
C VAL A 429 21.24 12.81 30.51
N GLY A 430 21.45 13.48 31.66
CA GLY A 430 20.72 13.24 32.92
C GLY A 430 19.90 14.46 33.33
N ALA A 431 18.69 14.25 33.87
CA ALA A 431 17.78 15.31 34.27
C ALA A 431 17.86 15.64 35.77
N GLY A 432 18.30 16.87 36.09
CA GLY A 432 17.99 17.55 37.35
C GLY A 432 16.81 18.52 37.11
N TYR A 433 15.70 18.32 37.81
CA TYR A 433 14.56 19.24 37.80
C TYR A 433 14.86 20.46 38.68
N ALA A 434 14.84 21.65 38.09
CA ALA A 434 14.61 22.91 38.80
C ALA A 434 13.58 23.71 37.98
N GLY A 435 12.45 24.01 38.60
CA GLY A 435 11.35 24.72 37.96
C GLY A 435 11.60 26.21 37.75
N CYS A 436 10.97 26.77 36.72
CA CYS A 436 10.65 28.20 36.58
C CYS A 436 9.64 28.40 35.43
N PRO A 437 8.95 29.55 35.35
CA PRO A 437 7.50 29.61 35.32
C PRO A 437 6.92 29.94 33.94
N ALA A 438 5.59 29.84 33.88
CA ALA A 438 4.73 30.25 32.77
C ALA A 438 5.17 31.58 32.13
N ASN A 439 5.36 31.57 30.82
CA ASN A 439 5.44 32.78 30.02
C ASN A 439 4.24 32.82 29.07
N ARG A 440 3.47 33.89 29.20
CA ARG A 440 2.36 34.27 28.32
C ARG A 440 2.92 34.82 27.01
N GLY A 441 2.22 34.50 25.91
CA GLY A 441 2.23 35.29 24.68
C GLY A 441 3.12 34.73 23.56
N ASP A 442 2.50 33.99 22.64
CA ASP A 442 2.31 34.52 21.29
C ASP A 442 1.10 33.83 20.64
N SER A 443 0.02 34.59 20.46
CA SER A 443 -1.16 34.17 19.74
C SER A 443 -0.93 34.44 18.26
N ARG A 444 -0.39 33.43 17.55
CA ARG A 444 -0.57 33.31 16.11
C ARG A 444 -1.34 32.02 15.87
N SER A 445 -2.58 32.22 15.43
CA SER A 445 -3.57 31.19 15.09
C SER A 445 -2.94 30.09 14.25
N GLY A 446 -2.84 28.88 14.82
CA GLY A 446 -2.61 27.68 14.05
C GLY A 446 -3.76 27.51 13.07
N SER A 447 -3.44 27.42 11.79
CA SER A 447 -4.38 26.90 10.79
C SER A 447 -4.82 25.51 11.25
N SER A 448 -6.11 25.34 11.49
CA SER A 448 -6.72 24.03 11.71
C SER A 448 -6.49 23.19 10.44
N MET A 449 -6.11 21.91 10.60
CA MET A 449 -5.94 20.95 9.49
C MET A 449 -7.22 20.75 8.63
N SER A 450 -8.35 21.35 9.02
CA SER A 450 -9.62 21.36 8.30
C SER A 450 -9.70 22.37 7.16
N GLN A 451 -8.80 23.35 7.06
CA GLN A 451 -8.89 24.44 6.08
C GLN A 451 -8.38 24.02 4.69
N THR A 452 -9.23 24.19 3.67
CA THR A 452 -8.89 24.02 2.25
C THR A 452 -9.49 25.14 1.40
N ALA A 453 -9.20 25.18 0.10
CA ALA A 453 -9.80 26.16 -0.82
C ALA A 453 -11.35 26.16 -0.83
N TYR A 454 -11.97 25.06 -0.39
CA TYR A 454 -13.43 24.87 -0.43
C TYR A 454 -14.10 24.89 0.95
N ARG A 455 -13.35 24.82 2.05
CA ARG A 455 -13.92 24.78 3.41
C ARG A 455 -12.99 25.39 4.46
N THR A 456 -13.59 25.87 5.52
CA THR A 456 -12.90 26.29 6.75
C THR A 456 -12.97 25.23 7.84
N HIS A 457 -14.05 24.46 7.85
CA HIS A 457 -14.38 23.45 8.86
C HIS A 457 -15.03 22.25 8.18
N HIS A 458 -14.90 21.09 8.82
CA HIS A 458 -15.75 19.94 8.58
C HIS A 458 -17.12 20.12 9.22
N ALA A 459 -18.11 19.35 8.77
CA ALA A 459 -19.48 19.46 9.26
C ALA A 459 -19.59 19.32 10.78
N THR A 460 -18.96 18.29 11.39
CA THR A 460 -19.07 18.05 12.84
C THR A 460 -18.13 18.89 13.70
N GLU A 461 -17.25 19.70 13.09
CA GLU A 461 -16.47 20.72 13.81
C GLU A 461 -17.31 21.96 14.15
N VAL A 462 -18.49 22.11 13.53
CA VAL A 462 -19.43 23.19 13.83
C VAL A 462 -20.14 22.91 15.15
N THR A 463 -19.62 23.50 16.23
CA THR A 463 -20.10 23.34 17.61
C THR A 463 -20.62 24.66 18.19
N GLU A 464 -21.18 24.63 19.40
CA GLU A 464 -21.64 25.83 20.12
C GLU A 464 -20.53 26.89 20.29
N ALA A 465 -19.26 26.48 20.29
CA ALA A 465 -18.11 27.37 20.40
C ALA A 465 -17.95 28.32 19.20
N LEU A 466 -18.56 28.00 18.06
CA LEU A 466 -18.50 28.81 16.83
C LEU A 466 -19.75 29.69 16.65
N VAL A 467 -20.67 29.75 17.60
CA VAL A 467 -21.90 30.56 17.48
C VAL A 467 -21.54 32.04 17.26
N GLY A 468 -22.13 32.62 16.20
CA GLY A 468 -21.85 33.98 15.75
C GLY A 468 -20.75 34.08 14.69
N GLU A 469 -19.92 33.05 14.53
CA GLU A 469 -18.85 33.02 13.55
C GLU A 469 -19.35 32.65 12.15
N GLN A 470 -18.64 33.15 11.13
CA GLN A 470 -18.86 32.75 9.75
C GLN A 470 -18.01 31.53 9.41
N VAL A 471 -18.64 30.51 8.84
CA VAL A 471 -17.98 29.29 8.37
C VAL A 471 -18.25 29.04 6.90
N THR A 472 -17.27 28.47 6.23
CA THR A 472 -17.40 27.86 4.90
C THR A 472 -17.33 26.35 5.02
N LEU A 473 -18.33 25.67 4.47
CA LEU A 473 -18.45 24.21 4.47
C LEU A 473 -18.61 23.72 3.04
N ALA A 474 -18.12 22.52 2.75
CA ALA A 474 -18.35 21.85 1.46
C ALA A 474 -18.77 20.40 1.70
N GLY A 475 -19.70 19.89 0.91
CA GLY A 475 -20.23 18.55 1.09
C GLY A 475 -21.38 18.22 0.16
N TRP A 476 -22.12 17.18 0.50
CA TRP A 476 -23.30 16.71 -0.22
C TRP A 476 -24.57 17.14 0.50
N VAL A 477 -25.59 17.52 -0.26
CA VAL A 477 -26.95 17.69 0.27
C VAL A 477 -27.51 16.31 0.62
N ASP A 478 -27.58 15.95 1.90
CA ASP A 478 -28.14 14.66 2.34
C ASP A 478 -29.65 14.64 2.13
N ARG A 479 -30.33 15.65 2.68
CA ARG A 479 -31.77 15.85 2.54
C ARG A 479 -32.09 17.34 2.50
N ARG A 480 -33.15 17.67 1.75
CA ARG A 480 -33.80 18.98 1.76
C ARG A 480 -35.19 18.86 2.38
N ARG A 481 -35.54 19.81 3.25
CA ARG A 481 -36.87 19.97 3.86
C ARG A 481 -37.35 21.40 3.61
N ASP A 482 -38.63 21.57 3.29
CA ASP A 482 -39.22 22.86 2.92
C ASP A 482 -40.42 23.15 3.85
N HIS A 483 -40.42 24.32 4.48
CA HIS A 483 -41.43 24.73 5.46
C HIS A 483 -42.03 26.09 5.14
N GLY A 484 -42.18 26.44 3.86
CA GLY A 484 -42.91 27.63 3.42
C GLY A 484 -42.27 28.94 3.90
N GLY A 485 -41.38 29.51 3.07
CA GLY A 485 -40.58 30.69 3.41
C GLY A 485 -39.22 30.40 4.06
N VAL A 486 -38.94 29.14 4.45
CA VAL A 486 -37.62 28.68 4.92
C VAL A 486 -37.38 27.25 4.45
N ALA A 487 -36.18 26.99 3.92
CA ALA A 487 -35.72 25.66 3.58
C ALA A 487 -34.56 25.21 4.49
N PHE A 488 -34.51 23.92 4.77
CA PHE A 488 -33.46 23.28 5.55
C PHE A 488 -32.74 22.26 4.69
N VAL A 489 -31.42 22.27 4.75
CA VAL A 489 -30.55 21.29 4.10
C VAL A 489 -29.68 20.65 5.16
N ASP A 490 -29.66 19.33 5.21
CA ASP A 490 -28.65 18.61 5.97
C ASP A 490 -27.42 18.46 5.06
N LEU A 491 -26.32 19.12 5.40
CA LEU A 491 -25.07 19.06 4.66
C LEU A 491 -24.19 17.96 5.25
N ARG A 492 -23.81 16.98 4.41
CA ARG A 492 -22.97 15.84 4.78
C ARG A 492 -21.56 15.97 4.25
N ASP A 493 -20.58 15.65 5.06
CA ASP A 493 -19.22 15.31 4.62
C ASP A 493 -18.70 14.06 5.36
N SER A 494 -17.41 13.75 5.23
CA SER A 494 -16.81 12.58 5.89
C SER A 494 -16.84 12.62 7.42
N SER A 495 -17.08 13.78 8.02
CA SER A 495 -17.11 13.97 9.46
C SER A 495 -18.51 13.77 10.06
N GLY A 496 -19.56 13.91 9.24
CA GLY A 496 -20.97 13.79 9.65
C GLY A 496 -21.87 14.83 9.01
N LEU A 497 -22.93 15.23 9.73
CA LEU A 497 -23.96 16.16 9.25
C LEU A 497 -23.94 17.50 10.00
N VAL A 498 -24.35 18.55 9.31
CA VAL A 498 -24.74 19.83 9.92
C VAL A 498 -25.95 20.42 9.20
N GLN A 499 -26.89 20.98 9.96
CA GLN A 499 -28.08 21.63 9.40
C GLN A 499 -27.72 23.01 8.86
N VAL A 500 -28.18 23.29 7.64
CA VAL A 500 -28.07 24.57 6.95
C VAL A 500 -29.48 25.14 6.77
N VAL A 501 -29.70 26.36 7.25
CA VAL A 501 -30.97 27.09 7.11
C VAL A 501 -30.86 28.08 5.98
N ILE A 502 -31.83 28.07 5.06
CA ILE A 502 -31.87 28.92 3.88
C ILE A 502 -33.18 29.71 3.91
N ASN A 503 -33.07 31.02 4.12
CA ASN A 503 -34.23 31.93 4.14
C ASN A 503 -34.60 32.46 2.74
N ASP A 504 -33.71 32.29 1.76
CA ASP A 504 -33.93 32.70 0.37
C ASP A 504 -34.45 31.50 -0.46
N GLU A 505 -35.72 31.56 -0.87
CA GLU A 505 -36.36 30.48 -1.63
C GLU A 505 -35.67 30.23 -2.98
N GLU A 506 -35.15 31.27 -3.65
CA GLU A 506 -34.49 31.11 -4.95
C GLU A 506 -33.13 30.39 -4.81
N MET A 507 -32.44 30.59 -3.67
CA MET A 507 -31.21 29.86 -3.33
C MET A 507 -31.48 28.39 -3.01
N ALA A 508 -32.60 28.09 -2.35
CA ALA A 508 -32.97 26.72 -1.96
C ALA A 508 -33.60 25.90 -3.10
N ARG A 509 -34.35 26.55 -3.99
CA ARG A 509 -35.13 25.93 -5.07
C ARG A 509 -34.34 24.97 -5.96
N PRO A 510 -33.09 25.23 -6.40
CA PRO A 510 -32.35 24.31 -7.27
C PRO A 510 -31.75 23.11 -6.55
N LEU A 511 -31.63 23.13 -5.22
CA LEU A 511 -30.96 22.07 -4.46
C LEU A 511 -31.77 20.77 -4.47
N ARG A 512 -31.08 19.65 -4.71
CA ARG A 512 -31.59 18.28 -4.64
C ARG A 512 -30.62 17.41 -3.85
N SER A 513 -31.08 16.25 -3.42
CA SER A 513 -30.23 15.26 -2.74
C SER A 513 -28.99 14.92 -3.58
N GLU A 514 -27.88 14.71 -2.88
CA GLU A 514 -26.54 14.41 -3.40
C GLU A 514 -25.91 15.48 -4.30
N PHE A 515 -26.50 16.67 -4.41
CA PHE A 515 -25.80 17.81 -4.99
C PHE A 515 -24.56 18.13 -4.16
N VAL A 516 -23.44 18.38 -4.83
CA VAL A 516 -22.20 18.82 -4.20
C VAL A 516 -22.24 20.33 -4.09
N VAL A 517 -22.15 20.86 -2.87
CA VAL A 517 -22.33 22.29 -2.61
C VAL A 517 -21.23 22.84 -1.71
N ARG A 518 -20.95 24.13 -1.87
CA ARG A 518 -20.21 24.96 -0.93
C ARG A 518 -21.16 25.95 -0.28
N VAL A 519 -21.19 25.97 1.04
CA VAL A 519 -22.06 26.82 1.86
C VAL A 519 -21.19 27.80 2.64
N ILE A 520 -21.47 29.09 2.53
CA ILE A 520 -20.90 30.12 3.41
C ILE A 520 -22.05 30.66 4.26
N GLY A 521 -21.92 30.60 5.58
CA GLY A 521 -23.00 30.99 6.49
C GLY A 521 -22.52 31.29 7.90
N ALA A 522 -23.41 31.87 8.71
CA ALA A 522 -23.14 32.16 10.12
C ALA A 522 -23.69 31.04 11.01
N VAL A 523 -22.91 30.58 11.97
CA VAL A 523 -23.34 29.56 12.94
C VAL A 523 -24.26 30.21 13.98
N ARG A 524 -25.37 29.56 14.31
CA ARG A 524 -26.25 29.96 15.42
C ARG A 524 -26.73 28.76 16.22
N LEU A 525 -27.20 29.02 17.43
CA LEU A 525 -27.99 28.05 18.18
C LEU A 525 -29.32 27.79 17.46
N ARG A 526 -29.77 26.54 17.49
CA ARG A 526 -31.13 26.22 17.06
C ARG A 526 -32.13 26.90 18.01
N PRO A 527 -33.33 27.26 17.51
CA PRO A 527 -34.40 27.74 18.38
C PRO A 527 -34.73 26.72 19.47
N GLU A 528 -35.14 27.20 20.64
CA GLU A 528 -35.55 26.35 21.77
C GLU A 528 -36.63 25.34 21.35
N GLY A 529 -36.39 24.05 21.62
CA GLY A 529 -37.27 22.95 21.24
C GLY A 529 -36.95 22.32 19.87
N ASN A 530 -35.99 22.85 19.12
CA ASN A 530 -35.53 22.32 17.82
C ASN A 530 -34.14 21.67 17.88
N GLU A 531 -33.58 21.52 19.08
CA GLU A 531 -32.37 20.73 19.31
C GLU A 531 -32.58 19.27 18.89
N ASN A 532 -31.59 18.68 18.24
CA ASN A 532 -31.64 17.27 17.83
C ASN A 532 -30.59 16.46 18.59
N GLU A 533 -31.00 15.72 19.62
CA GLU A 533 -30.09 14.92 20.45
C GLU A 533 -29.40 13.77 19.67
N HIS A 534 -29.91 13.40 18.49
CA HIS A 534 -29.34 12.34 17.65
C HIS A 534 -28.19 12.82 16.75
N LEU A 535 -27.88 14.12 16.70
CA LEU A 535 -26.79 14.68 15.89
C LEU A 535 -25.74 15.34 16.76
N ALA A 536 -24.46 15.10 16.47
CA ALA A 536 -23.34 15.80 17.13
C ALA A 536 -23.44 17.33 17.00
N THR A 537 -23.96 17.83 15.89
CA THR A 537 -24.21 19.25 15.60
C THR A 537 -25.64 19.68 15.95
N GLY A 538 -26.37 18.85 16.70
CA GLY A 538 -27.81 18.97 16.89
C GLY A 538 -28.29 20.21 17.64
N LYS A 539 -27.41 20.93 18.33
CA LYS A 539 -27.72 22.18 19.02
C LYS A 539 -27.47 23.43 18.19
N VAL A 540 -26.79 23.30 17.06
CA VAL A 540 -26.42 24.41 16.18
C VAL A 540 -26.94 24.22 14.76
N GLU A 541 -26.94 25.29 14.01
CA GLU A 541 -27.24 25.31 12.58
C GLU A 541 -26.50 26.47 11.89
N VAL A 542 -26.28 26.35 10.59
CA VAL A 542 -25.60 27.36 9.77
C VAL A 542 -26.63 28.10 8.93
N VAL A 543 -26.81 29.40 9.17
CA VAL A 543 -27.67 30.24 8.33
C VAL A 543 -26.91 30.60 7.06
N ALA A 544 -27.34 30.04 5.94
CA ALA A 544 -26.70 30.23 4.65
C ALA A 544 -26.79 31.69 4.21
N ARG A 545 -25.63 32.28 3.91
CA ARG A 545 -25.50 33.57 3.23
C ARG A 545 -25.33 33.38 1.73
N SER A 546 -24.62 32.34 1.32
CA SER A 546 -24.47 31.96 -0.07
C SER A 546 -24.26 30.46 -0.19
N ILE A 547 -24.85 29.87 -1.24
CA ILE A 547 -24.64 28.47 -1.61
C ILE A 547 -24.21 28.43 -3.07
N GLU A 548 -23.11 27.74 -3.33
CA GLU A 548 -22.61 27.45 -4.66
C GLU A 548 -22.79 25.95 -4.93
N ILE A 549 -23.38 25.63 -6.09
CA ILE A 549 -23.50 24.24 -6.55
C ILE A 549 -22.21 23.91 -7.32
N LEU A 550 -21.34 23.12 -6.70
CA LEU A 550 -20.08 22.66 -7.28
C LEU A 550 -20.34 21.58 -8.33
N ALA A 551 -21.29 20.67 -8.07
CA ALA A 551 -21.73 19.66 -9.01
C ALA A 551 -23.19 19.26 -8.75
N LYS A 552 -23.95 19.04 -9.83
CA LYS A 552 -25.31 18.50 -9.77
C LYS A 552 -25.28 16.97 -9.71
N SER A 553 -26.28 16.37 -9.07
CA SER A 553 -26.53 14.93 -9.08
C SER A 553 -27.82 14.62 -9.83
N ASP A 554 -27.82 13.55 -10.62
CA ASP A 554 -29.05 13.01 -11.20
C ASP A 554 -29.89 12.30 -10.13
N ALA A 555 -31.10 11.87 -10.52
CA ALA A 555 -31.96 11.07 -9.67
C ALA A 555 -31.24 9.77 -9.25
N LEU A 556 -31.23 9.50 -7.95
CA LEU A 556 -30.45 8.40 -7.39
C LEU A 556 -31.12 7.04 -7.67
N PRO A 557 -30.34 5.99 -7.96
CA PRO A 557 -30.85 4.63 -8.08
C PRO A 557 -31.35 4.07 -6.74
N PHE A 558 -30.84 4.59 -5.62
CA PHE A 558 -31.32 4.33 -4.26
C PHE A 558 -30.92 5.47 -3.33
N GLN A 559 -31.58 5.56 -2.18
CA GLN A 559 -31.31 6.61 -1.21
C GLN A 559 -30.02 6.31 -0.41
N VAL A 560 -29.18 7.33 -0.27
CA VAL A 560 -27.89 7.29 0.45
C VAL A 560 -28.00 7.93 1.84
N SER A 561 -29.08 8.67 2.09
CA SER A 561 -29.24 9.56 3.25
C SER A 561 -29.07 8.84 4.60
N THR A 562 -28.37 9.52 5.51
CA THR A 562 -28.11 9.09 6.89
C THR A 562 -29.38 9.08 7.78
N ALA A 563 -30.43 9.82 7.40
CA ALA A 563 -31.69 9.88 8.15
C ALA A 563 -32.53 8.58 8.06
N LEU A 564 -32.07 7.59 7.27
CA LEU A 564 -32.71 6.29 7.12
C LEU A 564 -32.28 5.24 8.17
N GLU A 565 -31.32 5.53 9.06
CA GLU A 565 -31.01 4.64 10.19
C GLU A 565 -32.26 4.38 11.07
N ASN A 566 -33.24 5.29 11.07
CA ASN A 566 -34.52 5.14 11.78
C ASN A 566 -35.63 4.44 10.96
N GLU A 567 -35.40 4.10 9.69
CA GLU A 567 -36.39 3.45 8.81
C GLU A 567 -35.85 2.16 8.16
N SER A 568 -35.12 1.34 8.91
CA SER A 568 -34.77 -0.08 8.60
C SER A 568 -34.02 -0.37 7.29
N GLU A 569 -33.03 -1.25 7.37
CA GLU A 569 -32.28 -1.82 6.22
C GLU A 569 -33.17 -2.45 5.12
N ASN A 570 -34.45 -2.73 5.41
CA ASN A 570 -35.48 -3.25 4.50
C ASN A 570 -35.84 -2.36 3.30
N LYS A 571 -35.23 -1.18 3.13
CA LYS A 571 -35.45 -0.27 1.99
C LYS A 571 -34.28 -0.19 1.01
N LEU A 572 -33.16 -0.85 1.27
CA LEU A 572 -32.04 -0.89 0.32
C LEU A 572 -32.39 -1.79 -0.86
N PRO A 573 -31.94 -1.46 -2.08
CA PRO A 573 -32.09 -2.39 -3.19
C PRO A 573 -31.19 -3.62 -2.98
N GLY A 574 -31.46 -4.68 -3.75
CA GLY A 574 -30.64 -5.89 -3.72
C GLY A 574 -29.16 -5.62 -4.01
N GLU A 575 -28.30 -6.56 -3.59
CA GLU A 575 -26.83 -6.45 -3.66
C GLU A 575 -26.33 -6.02 -5.05
N ASP A 576 -26.85 -6.60 -6.13
CA ASP A 576 -26.45 -6.26 -7.51
C ASP A 576 -26.55 -4.76 -7.82
N VAL A 577 -27.63 -4.10 -7.37
CA VAL A 577 -27.81 -2.66 -7.58
C VAL A 577 -26.83 -1.86 -6.72
N ARG A 578 -26.60 -2.30 -5.48
CA ARG A 578 -25.62 -1.66 -4.59
C ARG A 578 -24.20 -1.76 -5.15
N LEU A 579 -23.82 -2.92 -5.68
CA LEU A 579 -22.50 -3.14 -6.30
C LEU A 579 -22.36 -2.36 -7.62
N LYS A 580 -23.39 -2.33 -8.47
CA LYS A 580 -23.38 -1.53 -9.70
C LYS A 580 -23.17 -0.03 -9.46
N TYR A 581 -23.69 0.49 -8.35
CA TYR A 581 -23.51 1.88 -7.94
C TYR A 581 -22.70 1.98 -6.64
N ARG A 582 -21.64 1.16 -6.51
CA ARG A 582 -20.85 1.04 -5.27
C ARG A 582 -20.30 2.36 -4.77
N TYR A 583 -19.96 3.29 -5.66
CA TYR A 583 -19.51 4.65 -5.30
C TYR A 583 -20.59 5.50 -4.59
N LEU A 584 -21.88 5.21 -4.79
CA LEU A 584 -22.98 5.79 -4.00
C LEU A 584 -23.22 4.98 -2.73
N ASP A 585 -23.16 3.65 -2.80
CA ASP A 585 -23.30 2.78 -1.62
C ASP A 585 -22.26 3.11 -0.55
N LEU A 586 -21.02 3.34 -0.96
CA LEU A 586 -19.91 3.73 -0.08
C LEU A 586 -20.12 5.07 0.63
N ARG A 587 -21.04 5.94 0.17
CA ARG A 587 -21.34 7.21 0.87
C ARG A 587 -22.20 7.00 2.13
N ARG A 588 -22.83 5.83 2.30
CA ARG A 588 -23.64 5.53 3.48
C ARG A 588 -22.77 5.47 4.74
N PRO A 589 -23.27 5.88 5.92
CA PRO A 589 -22.50 5.87 7.17
C PRO A 589 -21.92 4.52 7.55
N SER A 590 -22.71 3.44 7.42
CA SER A 590 -22.25 2.08 7.72
C SER A 590 -21.05 1.68 6.85
N MET A 591 -21.12 1.95 5.54
CA MET A 591 -20.01 1.66 4.63
C MET A 591 -18.77 2.50 4.92
N GLN A 592 -18.93 3.81 5.18
CA GLN A 592 -17.82 4.68 5.58
C GLN A 592 -17.15 4.20 6.87
N ARG A 593 -17.95 3.81 7.87
CA ARG A 593 -17.47 3.25 9.13
C ARG A 593 -16.66 1.97 8.89
N ASN A 594 -17.16 1.06 8.07
CA ASN A 594 -16.49 -0.21 7.78
C ASN A 594 -15.13 0.00 7.08
N ILE A 595 -15.06 0.89 6.08
CA ILE A 595 -13.80 1.21 5.39
C ILE A 595 -12.81 1.92 6.34
N LYS A 596 -13.30 2.83 7.20
CA LYS A 596 -12.48 3.50 8.21
C LYS A 596 -11.95 2.51 9.25
N LEU A 597 -12.80 1.61 9.74
CA LEU A 597 -12.43 0.53 10.66
C LEU A 597 -11.31 -0.31 10.06
N ARG A 598 -11.46 -0.79 8.83
CA ARG A 598 -10.42 -1.56 8.13
C ARG A 598 -9.08 -0.80 8.04
N SER A 599 -9.11 0.51 7.80
CA SER A 599 -7.91 1.35 7.79
C SER A 599 -7.25 1.44 9.16
N ASP A 600 -8.05 1.59 10.23
CA ASP A 600 -7.54 1.68 11.60
C ASP A 600 -7.01 0.35 12.09
N MET A 601 -7.65 -0.77 11.74
CA MET A 601 -7.12 -2.12 11.97
C MET A 601 -5.72 -2.26 11.35
N ALA A 602 -5.53 -1.79 10.12
CA ALA A 602 -4.25 -1.93 9.41
C ALA A 602 -3.14 -1.11 10.10
N LYS A 603 -3.47 0.10 10.59
CA LYS A 603 -2.54 0.92 11.38
C LYS A 603 -2.17 0.22 12.69
N ALA A 604 -3.15 -0.35 13.39
CA ALA A 604 -2.94 -1.05 14.65
C ALA A 604 -2.05 -2.29 14.49
N ALA A 605 -2.32 -3.10 13.46
CA ALA A 605 -1.51 -4.27 13.13
C ALA A 605 -0.07 -3.90 12.78
N ARG A 606 0.12 -2.91 11.88
CA ARG A 606 1.45 -2.40 11.51
C ARG A 606 2.22 -1.90 12.72
N GLN A 607 1.58 -1.12 13.58
CA GLN A 607 2.22 -0.61 14.80
C GLN A 607 2.63 -1.74 15.74
N ALA A 608 1.76 -2.73 15.99
CA ALA A 608 2.08 -3.86 16.85
C ALA A 608 3.27 -4.68 16.33
N LEU A 609 3.34 -4.89 15.01
CA LEU A 609 4.43 -5.62 14.35
C LEU A 609 5.74 -4.83 14.35
N ASP A 610 5.69 -3.51 14.09
CA ASP A 610 6.85 -2.61 14.18
C ASP A 610 7.44 -2.59 15.60
N GLU A 611 6.59 -2.52 16.63
CA GLU A 611 7.02 -2.61 18.04
C GLU A 611 7.68 -3.96 18.39
N MET A 612 7.39 -5.02 17.62
CA MET A 612 8.01 -6.35 17.73
C MET A 612 9.20 -6.56 16.78
N GLY A 613 9.62 -5.52 16.04
CA GLY A 613 10.79 -5.56 15.16
C GLY A 613 10.58 -6.31 13.84
N PHE A 614 9.33 -6.41 13.37
CA PHE A 614 9.02 -6.96 12.06
C PHE A 614 9.33 -5.97 10.94
N THR A 615 9.72 -6.49 9.78
CA THR A 615 9.96 -5.69 8.56
C THR A 615 8.82 -5.93 7.56
N GLU A 616 8.17 -4.86 7.10
CA GLU A 616 7.21 -4.94 5.98
C GLU A 616 8.00 -5.14 4.68
N VAL A 617 7.80 -6.26 3.99
CA VAL A 617 8.46 -6.54 2.70
C VAL A 617 7.40 -6.89 1.67
N GLU A 618 7.44 -6.23 0.51
CA GLU A 618 6.54 -6.56 -0.60
C GLU A 618 7.05 -7.77 -1.38
N THR A 619 6.15 -8.69 -1.74
CA THR A 619 6.47 -9.88 -2.54
C THR A 619 5.86 -9.79 -3.95
N PRO A 620 6.53 -10.30 -5.00
CA PRO A 620 5.96 -10.33 -6.35
C PRO A 620 4.58 -11.01 -6.44
N THR A 621 3.72 -10.50 -7.33
CA THR A 621 2.39 -11.08 -7.62
C THR A 621 2.31 -11.84 -8.94
N MET A 622 3.37 -11.84 -9.75
CA MET A 622 3.47 -12.68 -10.95
C MET A 622 4.55 -13.73 -10.66
N ILE A 623 4.12 -14.89 -10.19
CA ILE A 623 4.99 -15.97 -9.73
C ILE A 623 4.88 -17.20 -10.64
N LYS A 624 5.66 -18.24 -10.35
CA LYS A 624 5.51 -19.55 -10.97
C LYS A 624 4.22 -20.20 -10.45
N SER A 625 3.47 -20.88 -11.31
CA SER A 625 2.35 -21.73 -10.87
C SER A 625 2.88 -22.89 -10.04
N THR A 626 2.34 -23.03 -8.82
CA THR A 626 2.72 -24.07 -7.87
C THR A 626 1.45 -24.59 -7.21
N PRO A 627 1.21 -25.92 -7.19
CA PRO A 627 0.02 -26.46 -6.55
C PRO A 627 0.08 -26.22 -5.03
N GLU A 628 -0.71 -25.27 -4.51
CA GLU A 628 -0.83 -24.95 -3.08
C GLU A 628 -2.18 -25.37 -2.47
N GLY A 629 -3.02 -26.11 -3.23
CA GLY A 629 -4.32 -26.63 -2.76
C GLY A 629 -5.54 -25.96 -3.41
N ALA A 630 -5.39 -24.82 -4.07
CA ALA A 630 -6.42 -24.21 -4.92
C ALA A 630 -5.96 -24.08 -6.38
N ARG A 631 -6.85 -23.65 -7.28
CA ARG A 631 -6.49 -23.29 -8.67
C ARG A 631 -5.92 -21.88 -8.74
N ASP A 632 -4.86 -21.72 -9.52
CA ASP A 632 -4.22 -20.44 -9.78
C ASP A 632 -4.98 -19.61 -10.82
N PHE A 633 -5.04 -18.29 -10.62
CA PHE A 633 -5.29 -17.38 -11.73
C PHE A 633 -4.03 -17.25 -12.59
N LEU A 634 -4.15 -17.56 -13.88
CA LEU A 634 -3.04 -17.50 -14.82
C LEU A 634 -2.98 -16.16 -15.57
N VAL A 635 -1.77 -15.69 -15.83
CA VAL A 635 -1.47 -14.49 -16.61
C VAL A 635 -0.56 -14.87 -17.78
N PRO A 636 -1.03 -14.78 -19.03
CA PRO A 636 -0.22 -15.17 -20.19
C PRO A 636 1.00 -14.26 -20.36
N ALA A 637 2.15 -14.87 -20.67
CA ALA A 637 3.41 -14.19 -20.91
C ALA A 637 3.65 -13.95 -22.40
N ARG A 638 3.18 -12.81 -22.92
CA ARG A 638 3.35 -12.43 -24.34
C ARG A 638 4.78 -12.58 -24.88
N LEU A 639 5.80 -12.29 -24.07
CA LEU A 639 7.21 -12.33 -24.50
C LEU A 639 7.77 -13.75 -24.63
N VAL A 640 7.06 -14.74 -24.07
CA VAL A 640 7.42 -16.16 -24.12
C VAL A 640 6.12 -16.93 -24.39
N PRO A 641 5.62 -16.95 -25.65
CA PRO A 641 4.39 -17.65 -26.01
C PRO A 641 4.35 -19.08 -25.46
N GLY A 642 3.17 -19.53 -25.03
CA GLY A 642 2.99 -20.82 -24.33
C GLY A 642 3.37 -20.81 -22.84
N SER A 643 4.01 -19.75 -22.32
CA SER A 643 4.35 -19.60 -20.90
C SER A 643 3.37 -18.72 -20.12
N TRP A 644 3.24 -19.00 -18.83
CA TRP A 644 2.25 -18.38 -17.95
C TRP A 644 2.88 -18.01 -16.61
N TYR A 645 2.49 -16.84 -16.08
CA TYR A 645 2.63 -16.55 -14.67
C TYR A 645 1.36 -17.01 -13.92
N ALA A 646 1.49 -17.23 -12.62
CA ALA A 646 0.36 -17.38 -11.71
C ALA A 646 0.30 -16.19 -10.75
N LEU A 647 -0.93 -15.80 -10.38
CA LEU A 647 -1.14 -14.91 -9.24
C LEU A 647 -1.06 -15.73 -7.95
N PRO A 648 -0.39 -15.23 -6.89
CA PRO A 648 -0.13 -16.02 -5.70
C PRO A 648 -1.41 -16.30 -4.89
N GLN A 649 -1.60 -17.57 -4.52
CA GLN A 649 -2.61 -17.98 -3.54
C GLN A 649 -2.30 -17.43 -2.15
N SER A 650 -1.01 -17.26 -1.86
CA SER A 650 -0.46 -16.60 -0.69
C SER A 650 1.03 -16.27 -0.93
N PRO A 651 1.68 -15.44 -0.11
CA PRO A 651 3.14 -15.26 -0.16
C PRO A 651 3.96 -16.44 0.39
N GLN A 652 3.36 -17.63 0.59
CA GLN A 652 3.90 -18.74 1.38
C GLN A 652 5.31 -19.19 0.99
N LEU A 653 5.59 -19.35 -0.30
CA LEU A 653 6.93 -19.76 -0.73
C LEU A 653 7.96 -18.63 -0.56
N LEU A 654 7.53 -17.38 -0.80
CA LEU A 654 8.40 -16.21 -0.78
C LEU A 654 8.76 -15.78 0.64
N LYS A 655 7.82 -15.84 1.59
CA LYS A 655 8.11 -15.54 2.99
C LYS A 655 9.09 -16.53 3.62
N GLN A 656 9.04 -17.80 3.22
CA GLN A 656 10.05 -18.80 3.62
C GLN A 656 11.44 -18.46 3.05
N LEU A 657 11.51 -18.04 1.78
CA LEU A 657 12.77 -17.54 1.20
C LEU A 657 13.31 -16.30 1.95
N LEU A 658 12.45 -15.42 2.46
CA LEU A 658 12.87 -14.29 3.30
C LEU A 658 13.46 -14.73 4.64
N MET A 659 13.00 -15.86 5.20
CA MET A 659 13.61 -16.46 6.39
C MET A 659 15.01 -16.97 6.04
N VAL A 660 15.17 -17.66 4.91
CA VAL A 660 16.48 -18.09 4.39
C VAL A 660 17.40 -16.89 4.11
N SER A 661 16.86 -15.76 3.64
CA SER A 661 17.66 -14.56 3.35
C SER A 661 18.07 -13.74 4.58
N GLY A 662 17.60 -14.11 5.78
CA GLY A 662 17.96 -13.44 7.03
C GLY A 662 17.13 -12.20 7.38
N VAL A 663 15.91 -12.06 6.85
CA VAL A 663 14.97 -11.00 7.31
C VAL A 663 14.49 -11.25 8.74
N GLU A 664 14.47 -12.51 9.17
CA GLU A 664 14.15 -13.02 10.51
C GLU A 664 12.71 -12.77 11.00
N ARG A 665 12.13 -11.59 10.75
CA ARG A 665 10.74 -11.23 11.11
C ARG A 665 10.11 -10.44 9.97
N TYR A 666 9.25 -11.10 9.22
CA TYR A 666 8.62 -10.55 8.04
C TYR A 666 7.11 -10.40 8.26
N TYR A 667 6.54 -9.31 7.74
CA TYR A 667 5.10 -9.26 7.51
C TYR A 667 4.75 -8.55 6.22
N GLN A 668 3.53 -8.77 5.74
CA GLN A 668 2.93 -8.04 4.63
C GLN A 668 1.41 -8.05 4.74
N ILE A 669 0.76 -6.92 4.45
CA ILE A 669 -0.68 -6.91 4.15
C ILE A 669 -0.81 -7.18 2.64
N ALA A 670 -0.82 -8.46 2.26
CA ALA A 670 -0.69 -8.92 0.89
C ALA A 670 -2.04 -9.15 0.21
N ARG A 671 -2.08 -8.99 -1.12
CA ARG A 671 -3.20 -9.43 -1.96
C ARG A 671 -2.96 -10.87 -2.42
N CYS A 672 -3.95 -11.71 -2.22
CA CYS A 672 -3.97 -13.14 -2.54
C CYS A 672 -5.09 -13.43 -3.54
N TYR A 673 -4.91 -14.47 -4.36
CA TYR A 673 -5.81 -14.80 -5.47
C TYR A 673 -6.07 -16.30 -5.53
N ARG A 674 -7.35 -16.70 -5.56
CA ARG A 674 -7.74 -18.12 -5.66
C ARG A 674 -8.93 -18.28 -6.60
N ASP A 675 -8.80 -19.17 -7.58
CA ASP A 675 -9.86 -19.47 -8.56
C ASP A 675 -10.74 -20.64 -8.07
N GLU A 676 -11.51 -20.35 -7.01
CA GLU A 676 -12.42 -21.29 -6.34
C GLU A 676 -13.89 -20.92 -6.56
N ASP A 677 -14.78 -21.86 -6.24
CA ASP A 677 -16.21 -21.61 -6.24
C ASP A 677 -16.61 -20.51 -5.23
N PHE A 678 -17.45 -19.59 -5.72
CA PHE A 678 -17.82 -18.38 -4.97
C PHE A 678 -18.82 -18.68 -3.85
N ARG A 679 -18.47 -18.25 -2.63
CA ARG A 679 -19.35 -18.25 -1.45
C ARG A 679 -19.52 -16.82 -0.92
N ALA A 680 -20.45 -16.62 0.02
CA ALA A 680 -20.71 -15.29 0.60
C ALA A 680 -19.50 -14.68 1.33
N ASP A 681 -18.60 -15.54 1.80
CA ASP A 681 -17.37 -15.25 2.54
C ASP A 681 -16.09 -15.45 1.69
N ARG A 682 -16.22 -15.75 0.39
CA ARG A 682 -15.08 -15.94 -0.53
C ARG A 682 -15.08 -14.88 -1.63
N GLN A 683 -13.88 -14.38 -1.94
CA GLN A 683 -13.62 -13.45 -3.03
C GLN A 683 -12.43 -13.98 -3.85
N PRO A 684 -12.43 -13.79 -5.19
CA PRO A 684 -11.37 -14.31 -6.04
C PRO A 684 -10.04 -13.59 -5.80
N GLU A 685 -10.12 -12.36 -5.30
CA GLU A 685 -9.01 -11.59 -4.79
C GLU A 685 -9.34 -11.17 -3.34
N PHE A 686 -8.44 -11.44 -2.40
CA PHE A 686 -8.66 -11.17 -0.98
C PHE A 686 -7.36 -10.77 -0.30
N THR A 687 -7.45 -10.15 0.86
CA THR A 687 -6.29 -9.62 1.58
C THR A 687 -5.94 -10.52 2.75
N GLN A 688 -4.64 -10.76 2.96
CA GLN A 688 -4.12 -11.41 4.15
C GLN A 688 -3.16 -10.48 4.89
N LEU A 689 -3.17 -10.54 6.23
CA LEU A 689 -2.01 -10.12 7.01
C LEU A 689 -1.12 -11.35 7.19
N ASP A 690 -0.07 -11.42 6.38
CA ASP A 690 0.86 -12.53 6.31
C ASP A 690 2.09 -12.21 7.18
N MET A 691 2.50 -13.15 8.03
CA MET A 691 3.57 -12.98 9.01
C MET A 691 4.43 -14.25 9.09
N GLU A 692 5.75 -14.10 9.15
CA GLU A 692 6.69 -15.22 9.29
C GLU A 692 7.88 -14.82 10.16
N MET A 693 8.36 -15.75 10.98
CA MET A 693 9.48 -15.55 11.91
C MET A 693 10.47 -16.71 11.80
N ALA A 694 11.76 -16.42 11.94
CA ALA A 694 12.83 -17.42 12.06
C ALA A 694 13.25 -17.61 13.52
N PHE A 695 13.79 -18.80 13.82
CA PHE A 695 14.24 -19.25 15.14
C PHE A 695 13.14 -19.22 16.21
N VAL A 696 11.94 -19.65 15.83
CA VAL A 696 10.74 -19.68 16.67
C VAL A 696 10.08 -21.05 16.68
N ASP A 697 9.29 -21.32 17.72
CA ASP A 697 8.35 -22.43 17.78
C ASP A 697 6.88 -21.94 17.65
N GLN A 698 5.94 -22.88 17.81
CA GLN A 698 4.50 -22.59 17.80
C GLN A 698 4.08 -21.57 18.87
N GLU A 699 4.65 -21.62 20.07
CA GLU A 699 4.28 -20.76 21.19
C GLU A 699 4.68 -19.30 20.92
N ASP A 700 5.85 -19.09 20.32
CA ASP A 700 6.33 -17.78 19.93
C ASP A 700 5.39 -17.12 18.89
N VAL A 701 4.93 -17.88 17.90
CA VAL A 701 4.01 -17.36 16.86
C VAL A 701 2.65 -17.05 17.44
N ILE A 702 2.09 -17.93 18.27
CA ILE A 702 0.81 -17.69 18.95
C ILE A 702 0.89 -16.43 19.83
N ALA A 703 1.94 -16.30 20.64
CA ALA A 703 2.13 -15.13 21.50
C ALA A 703 2.30 -13.81 20.72
N MET A 704 2.92 -13.88 19.53
CA MET A 704 3.01 -12.75 18.61
C MET A 704 1.63 -12.40 18.03
N ALA A 705 0.92 -13.39 17.48
CA ALA A 705 -0.39 -13.20 16.87
C ALA A 705 -1.43 -12.66 17.86
N GLU A 706 -1.43 -13.16 19.10
CA GLU A 706 -2.28 -12.65 20.19
C GLU A 706 -2.10 -11.15 20.45
N LYS A 707 -0.86 -10.64 20.41
CA LYS A 707 -0.58 -9.21 20.57
C LYS A 707 -1.12 -8.39 19.39
N VAL A 708 -0.98 -8.90 18.17
CA VAL A 708 -1.52 -8.26 16.96
C VAL A 708 -3.05 -8.21 17.04
N ILE A 709 -3.70 -9.33 17.38
CA ILE A 709 -5.16 -9.42 17.53
C ILE A 709 -5.66 -8.46 18.62
N ALA A 710 -5.02 -8.45 19.79
CA ALA A 710 -5.39 -7.55 20.88
C ALA A 710 -5.24 -6.07 20.48
N ALA A 711 -4.20 -5.72 19.71
CA ALA A 711 -4.03 -4.35 19.19
C ALA A 711 -5.14 -3.96 18.19
N ILE A 712 -5.50 -4.87 17.27
CA ILE A 712 -6.58 -4.67 16.31
C ILE A 712 -7.92 -4.43 17.01
N TRP A 713 -8.29 -5.29 17.97
CA TRP A 713 -9.56 -5.13 18.71
C TRP A 713 -9.57 -3.89 19.59
N LYS A 714 -8.44 -3.56 20.22
CA LYS A 714 -8.30 -2.34 21.03
C LYS A 714 -8.50 -1.08 20.20
N ALA A 715 -8.05 -1.06 18.95
CA ALA A 715 -8.28 0.07 18.04
C ALA A 715 -9.78 0.27 17.71
N ALA A 716 -10.58 -0.78 17.81
CA ALA A 716 -12.03 -0.75 17.67
C ALA A 716 -12.79 -0.56 19.00
N GLY A 717 -12.08 -0.41 20.13
CA GLY A 717 -12.68 -0.16 21.44
C GLY A 717 -12.98 -1.42 22.26
N TYR A 718 -12.50 -2.59 21.85
CA TYR A 718 -12.68 -3.85 22.57
C TYR A 718 -11.41 -4.30 23.28
N GLU A 719 -11.53 -4.87 24.48
CA GLU A 719 -10.42 -5.50 25.19
C GLU A 719 -10.43 -7.01 24.99
N VAL A 720 -9.34 -7.56 24.46
CA VAL A 720 -9.14 -9.01 24.33
C VAL A 720 -8.34 -9.51 25.54
N LYS A 721 -8.87 -10.52 26.22
CA LYS A 721 -8.17 -11.17 27.33
C LYS A 721 -7.11 -12.12 26.77
N LEU A 722 -5.86 -11.91 27.19
CA LEU A 722 -4.73 -12.79 26.86
C LEU A 722 -4.28 -13.60 28.11
N PRO A 723 -3.74 -14.82 27.94
CA PRO A 723 -3.66 -15.56 26.69
C PRO A 723 -5.05 -16.01 26.22
N ILE A 724 -5.22 -16.19 24.91
CA ILE A 724 -6.44 -16.74 24.33
C ILE A 724 -6.49 -18.23 24.67
N GLN A 725 -7.68 -18.75 24.98
CA GLN A 725 -7.87 -20.17 25.28
C GLN A 725 -7.49 -21.04 24.07
N ARG A 726 -7.12 -22.29 24.33
CA ARG A 726 -6.72 -23.24 23.31
C ARG A 726 -7.49 -24.55 23.47
N ILE A 727 -7.74 -25.21 22.36
CA ILE A 727 -8.37 -26.52 22.27
C ILE A 727 -7.65 -27.33 21.20
N THR A 728 -7.49 -28.64 21.39
CA THR A 728 -6.94 -29.48 20.31
C THR A 728 -7.98 -29.68 19.22
N TRP A 729 -7.54 -29.97 18.00
CA TRP A 729 -8.44 -30.31 16.89
C TRP A 729 -9.39 -31.45 17.28
N GLN A 730 -8.86 -32.49 17.93
CA GLN A 730 -9.66 -33.64 18.38
C GLN A 730 -10.73 -33.22 19.40
N GLU A 731 -10.37 -32.40 20.39
CA GLU A 731 -11.34 -31.89 21.37
C GLU A 731 -12.38 -30.98 20.72
N ALA A 732 -11.99 -30.18 19.72
CA ALA A 732 -12.90 -29.30 18.97
C ALA A 732 -13.93 -30.13 18.18
N MET A 733 -13.48 -31.16 17.48
CA MET A 733 -14.34 -32.09 16.76
C MET A 733 -15.25 -32.88 17.70
N ASP A 734 -14.72 -33.38 18.82
CA ASP A 734 -15.49 -34.20 19.77
C ASP A 734 -16.55 -33.39 20.52
N LYS A 735 -16.22 -32.16 20.94
CA LYS A 735 -17.14 -31.31 21.71
C LYS A 735 -18.06 -30.44 20.86
N TYR A 736 -17.61 -30.01 19.68
CA TYR A 736 -18.33 -29.00 18.90
C TYR A 736 -18.63 -29.45 17.47
N GLY A 737 -18.05 -30.56 17.01
CA GLY A 737 -18.26 -31.06 15.66
C GLY A 737 -17.73 -30.15 14.57
N THR A 738 -16.70 -29.36 14.88
CA THR A 738 -16.02 -28.46 13.94
C THR A 738 -14.65 -28.07 14.49
N ASP A 739 -13.71 -27.86 13.58
CA ASP A 739 -12.40 -27.25 13.79
C ASP A 739 -12.43 -25.71 13.96
N LYS A 740 -13.59 -25.09 13.81
CA LYS A 740 -13.82 -23.65 14.06
C LYS A 740 -15.00 -23.43 15.00
N PRO A 741 -14.88 -23.83 16.28
CA PRO A 741 -16.00 -23.82 17.21
C PRO A 741 -16.43 -22.40 17.59
N ASP A 742 -17.74 -22.15 17.60
CA ASP A 742 -18.32 -20.97 18.22
C ASP A 742 -18.51 -21.19 19.72
N LEU A 743 -17.72 -20.49 20.53
CA LEU A 743 -17.69 -20.62 21.99
C LEU A 743 -18.56 -19.58 22.72
N ARG A 744 -19.37 -18.78 22.01
CA ARG A 744 -20.28 -17.81 22.65
C ARG A 744 -21.40 -18.47 23.47
N PHE A 745 -21.68 -19.75 23.20
CA PHE A 745 -22.77 -20.50 23.81
C PHE A 745 -22.34 -21.94 24.14
N GLY A 746 -23.17 -22.68 24.89
CA GLY A 746 -22.82 -24.00 25.46
C GLY A 746 -23.08 -25.18 24.53
N ASN A 747 -23.94 -26.11 24.99
CA ASN A 747 -24.47 -27.30 24.27
C ASN A 747 -23.46 -28.10 23.43
N GLU A 748 -22.37 -28.53 24.08
CA GLU A 748 -21.41 -29.50 23.52
C GLU A 748 -22.12 -30.77 23.02
N LEU A 749 -21.49 -31.42 22.04
CA LEU A 749 -21.88 -32.74 21.54
C LEU A 749 -21.73 -33.77 22.66
N ILE A 750 -22.68 -34.70 22.71
CA ILE A 750 -22.70 -35.78 23.68
C ILE A 750 -22.56 -37.08 22.89
N GLU A 751 -21.42 -37.77 23.05
CA GLU A 751 -21.21 -39.07 22.42
C GLU A 751 -21.97 -40.16 23.18
N LEU A 752 -22.77 -40.92 22.44
CA LEU A 752 -23.64 -42.00 22.94
C LEU A 752 -23.34 -43.33 22.22
N THR A 753 -22.22 -43.43 21.53
CA THR A 753 -21.81 -44.65 20.81
C THR A 753 -21.78 -45.86 21.74
N ASP A 754 -21.14 -45.75 22.90
CA ASP A 754 -21.09 -46.81 23.91
C ASP A 754 -22.46 -47.07 24.55
N TYR A 755 -23.26 -46.02 24.76
CA TYR A 755 -24.61 -46.12 25.32
C TYR A 755 -25.54 -46.96 24.42
N PHE A 756 -25.43 -46.78 23.11
CA PHE A 756 -26.24 -47.48 22.11
C PHE A 756 -25.58 -48.74 21.53
N LYS A 757 -24.48 -49.23 22.13
CA LYS A 757 -23.74 -50.39 21.61
C LYS A 757 -24.59 -51.65 21.36
N ASP A 758 -25.56 -51.90 22.25
CA ASP A 758 -26.46 -53.06 22.18
C ASP A 758 -27.87 -52.69 21.67
N THR A 759 -28.00 -51.53 21.00
CA THR A 759 -29.32 -50.98 20.63
C THR A 759 -30.06 -51.87 19.63
N PRO A 760 -31.38 -52.09 19.81
CA PRO A 760 -32.21 -52.75 18.80
C PRO A 760 -32.55 -51.81 17.63
N PHE A 761 -32.28 -50.50 17.75
CA PHE A 761 -32.63 -49.53 16.73
C PHE A 761 -31.58 -49.46 15.62
N ARG A 762 -31.90 -50.05 14.46
CA ARG A 762 -30.98 -50.18 13.31
C ARG A 762 -30.27 -48.90 12.89
N VAL A 763 -30.88 -47.73 13.06
CA VAL A 763 -30.27 -46.45 12.68
C VAL A 763 -29.10 -46.08 13.59
N PHE A 764 -29.14 -46.49 14.86
CA PHE A 764 -28.09 -46.24 15.86
C PHE A 764 -27.08 -47.38 15.97
N GLN A 765 -27.24 -48.46 15.19
CA GLN A 765 -26.20 -49.48 14.99
C GLN A 765 -25.13 -48.94 14.02
N ALA A 766 -24.43 -47.90 14.45
CA ALA A 766 -23.50 -47.12 13.65
C ALA A 766 -22.16 -46.98 14.39
N PRO A 767 -21.04 -46.71 13.67
CA PRO A 767 -19.73 -46.55 14.30
C PRO A 767 -19.63 -45.30 15.19
N TYR A 768 -20.52 -44.33 15.01
CA TYR A 768 -20.68 -43.19 15.90
C TYR A 768 -22.16 -42.85 16.08
N VAL A 769 -22.55 -42.53 17.31
CA VAL A 769 -23.86 -41.93 17.64
C VAL A 769 -23.62 -40.74 18.56
N GLY A 770 -23.94 -39.54 18.08
CA GLY A 770 -23.81 -38.30 18.85
C GLY A 770 -25.16 -37.62 19.06
N ALA A 771 -25.22 -36.74 20.05
CA ALA A 771 -26.40 -35.97 20.38
C ALA A 771 -26.11 -34.50 20.70
N VAL A 772 -27.10 -33.63 20.49
CA VAL A 772 -27.10 -32.23 20.93
C VAL A 772 -28.37 -31.93 21.71
N LEU A 773 -28.20 -31.40 22.92
CA LEU A 773 -29.30 -30.99 23.80
C LEU A 773 -29.80 -29.60 23.44
N PHE A 774 -31.12 -29.47 23.28
CA PHE A 774 -31.81 -28.20 23.14
C PHE A 774 -32.68 -27.91 24.36
N LYS A 775 -32.15 -27.08 25.27
CA LYS A 775 -32.84 -26.70 26.50
C LYS A 775 -34.15 -25.96 26.21
N GLY A 776 -35.24 -26.37 26.85
CA GLY A 776 -36.58 -25.85 26.57
C GLY A 776 -37.15 -26.26 25.20
N GLY A 777 -36.48 -27.17 24.49
CA GLY A 777 -36.82 -27.56 23.13
C GLY A 777 -38.17 -28.28 22.98
N ALA A 778 -38.78 -28.77 24.06
CA ALA A 778 -40.08 -29.45 24.02
C ALA A 778 -41.22 -28.52 23.59
N ALA A 779 -41.07 -27.20 23.75
CA ALA A 779 -42.04 -26.21 23.28
C ALA A 779 -42.06 -26.06 21.74
N THR A 780 -41.11 -26.67 21.04
CA THR A 780 -40.99 -26.57 19.58
C THR A 780 -42.18 -27.23 18.87
N PRO A 781 -42.88 -26.54 17.95
CA PRO A 781 -43.98 -27.14 17.20
C PRO A 781 -43.52 -28.32 16.33
N ARG A 782 -44.34 -29.37 16.18
CA ARG A 782 -44.00 -30.57 15.39
C ARG A 782 -43.51 -30.25 13.97
N ARG A 783 -44.14 -29.29 13.29
CA ARG A 783 -43.77 -28.83 11.94
C ARG A 783 -42.31 -28.34 11.87
N GLN A 784 -41.81 -27.75 12.95
CA GLN A 784 -40.44 -27.24 13.00
C GLN A 784 -39.41 -28.38 13.10
N PHE A 785 -39.71 -29.46 13.82
CA PHE A 785 -38.88 -30.67 13.81
C PHE A 785 -38.79 -31.31 12.42
N ASP A 786 -39.92 -31.35 11.69
CA ASP A 786 -39.93 -31.88 10.31
C ASP A 786 -39.10 -30.95 9.38
N ALA A 787 -39.17 -29.63 9.56
CA ALA A 787 -38.33 -28.68 8.83
C ALA A 787 -36.83 -28.86 9.11
N TRP A 788 -36.44 -29.18 10.35
CA TRP A 788 -35.04 -29.47 10.69
C TRP A 788 -34.56 -30.80 10.08
N GLN A 789 -35.45 -31.77 9.92
CA GLN A 789 -35.13 -33.00 9.21
C GLN A 789 -34.84 -32.72 7.72
N ASP A 790 -35.59 -31.82 7.08
CA ASP A 790 -35.34 -31.42 5.70
C ASP A 790 -34.09 -30.54 5.56
N TRP A 791 -33.85 -29.63 6.50
CA TRP A 791 -32.62 -28.82 6.59
C TRP A 791 -31.35 -29.68 6.71
N ALA A 792 -31.41 -30.78 7.46
CA ALA A 792 -30.30 -31.72 7.59
C ALA A 792 -30.07 -32.50 6.28
N LYS A 793 -31.14 -32.94 5.61
CA LYS A 793 -31.02 -33.63 4.31
C LYS A 793 -30.43 -32.78 3.21
N GLN A 794 -30.69 -31.47 3.23
CA GLN A 794 -30.06 -30.52 2.30
C GLN A 794 -28.54 -30.43 2.47
N ARG A 795 -28.00 -30.92 3.60
CA ARG A 795 -26.57 -30.99 3.93
C ARG A 795 -26.02 -32.42 3.85
N GLY A 796 -26.59 -33.25 2.98
CA GLY A 796 -26.12 -34.63 2.74
C GLY A 796 -26.55 -35.67 3.80
N ALA A 797 -27.16 -35.26 4.91
CA ALA A 797 -27.57 -36.21 5.94
C ALA A 797 -28.76 -37.08 5.51
N LYS A 798 -28.80 -38.34 5.96
CA LYS A 798 -29.98 -39.22 5.74
C LYS A 798 -31.21 -38.78 6.53
N GLY A 799 -31.00 -38.00 7.60
CA GLY A 799 -32.03 -37.39 8.42
C GLY A 799 -31.48 -36.92 9.76
N LEU A 800 -32.30 -36.21 10.52
CA LEU A 800 -31.98 -35.76 11.87
C LEU A 800 -32.96 -36.42 12.85
N ALA A 801 -32.45 -37.31 13.69
CA ALA A 801 -33.27 -38.03 14.67
C ALA A 801 -33.49 -37.15 15.91
N TYR A 802 -34.59 -37.34 16.63
CA TYR A 802 -34.84 -36.57 17.85
C TYR A 802 -35.75 -37.28 18.85
N VAL A 803 -35.64 -36.86 20.11
CA VAL A 803 -36.58 -37.15 21.20
C VAL A 803 -36.98 -35.85 21.90
N VAL A 804 -38.12 -35.88 22.60
CA VAL A 804 -38.63 -34.78 23.41
C VAL A 804 -38.98 -35.32 24.79
N PHE A 805 -38.42 -34.70 25.83
CA PHE A 805 -38.81 -34.95 27.22
C PHE A 805 -39.96 -33.99 27.54
N ALA A 806 -41.19 -34.48 27.52
CA ALA A 806 -42.35 -33.64 27.83
C ALA A 806 -42.37 -33.25 29.31
N GLU A 807 -43.10 -32.18 29.66
CA GLU A 807 -43.20 -31.67 31.04
C GLU A 807 -43.77 -32.70 32.04
N ASP A 808 -44.49 -33.71 31.55
CA ASP A 808 -45.04 -34.83 32.32
C ASP A 808 -44.04 -36.00 32.53
N GLY A 809 -42.80 -35.84 32.05
CA GLY A 809 -41.76 -36.88 32.08
C GLY A 809 -41.88 -37.92 30.96
N GLU A 810 -42.85 -37.79 30.04
CA GLU A 810 -43.02 -38.74 28.94
C GLU A 810 -41.98 -38.50 27.83
N LEU A 811 -41.24 -39.55 27.45
CA LEU A 811 -40.33 -39.52 26.30
C LEU A 811 -41.08 -39.68 24.98
N LYS A 812 -41.20 -38.59 24.23
CA LYS A 812 -41.89 -38.51 22.92
C LYS A 812 -40.88 -38.45 21.76
N GLY A 813 -41.38 -38.66 20.54
CA GLY A 813 -40.58 -38.55 19.30
C GLY A 813 -40.44 -39.86 18.52
N PRO A 814 -39.94 -39.79 17.28
CA PRO A 814 -39.79 -40.95 16.40
C PRO A 814 -38.73 -41.94 16.89
N VAL A 815 -37.66 -41.47 17.54
CA VAL A 815 -36.60 -42.33 18.09
C VAL A 815 -37.11 -43.10 19.30
N ALA A 816 -37.84 -42.43 20.20
CA ALA A 816 -38.33 -43.03 21.45
C ALA A 816 -39.00 -44.40 21.22
N LYS A 817 -39.86 -44.52 20.20
CA LYS A 817 -40.61 -45.75 19.86
C LYS A 817 -39.74 -46.97 19.58
N ASN A 818 -38.48 -46.79 19.21
CA ASN A 818 -37.58 -47.87 18.78
C ASN A 818 -36.50 -48.21 19.81
N LEU A 819 -36.42 -47.49 20.92
CA LEU A 819 -35.49 -47.76 22.02
C LEU A 819 -36.05 -48.84 22.95
N SER A 820 -35.16 -49.67 23.51
CA SER A 820 -35.44 -50.61 24.58
C SER A 820 -35.84 -49.88 25.88
N GLU A 821 -36.43 -50.61 26.83
CA GLU A 821 -36.86 -50.05 28.12
C GLU A 821 -35.68 -49.51 28.93
N ALA A 822 -34.54 -50.21 28.92
CA ALA A 822 -33.31 -49.77 29.57
C ALA A 822 -32.76 -48.47 28.94
N GLU A 823 -32.71 -48.41 27.60
CA GLU A 823 -32.25 -47.21 26.90
C GLU A 823 -33.18 -46.01 27.13
N ARG A 824 -34.50 -46.21 27.21
CA ARG A 824 -35.42 -45.10 27.52
C ARG A 824 -35.24 -44.57 28.94
N ALA A 825 -35.07 -45.47 29.91
CA ALA A 825 -34.95 -45.11 31.31
C ALA A 825 -33.64 -44.34 31.60
N GLY A 826 -32.54 -44.71 30.94
CA GLY A 826 -31.23 -44.08 31.12
C GLY A 826 -30.97 -42.85 30.25
N LEU A 827 -31.73 -42.63 29.16
CA LEU A 827 -31.37 -41.64 28.14
C LEU A 827 -31.34 -40.22 28.70
N LYS A 828 -32.28 -39.88 29.58
CA LYS A 828 -32.38 -38.54 30.18
C LYS A 828 -31.11 -38.18 30.96
N GLU A 829 -30.60 -39.13 31.75
CA GLU A 829 -29.35 -38.96 32.51
C GLU A 829 -28.14 -38.94 31.58
N ALA A 830 -28.08 -39.85 30.60
CA ALA A 830 -26.98 -39.95 29.65
C ALA A 830 -26.76 -38.67 28.84
N VAL A 831 -27.82 -37.94 28.51
CA VAL A 831 -27.76 -36.66 27.77
C VAL A 831 -27.86 -35.42 28.65
N GLY A 832 -27.97 -35.58 29.97
CA GLY A 832 -28.11 -34.47 30.91
C GLY A 832 -29.35 -33.59 30.68
N ALA A 833 -30.46 -34.16 30.22
CA ALA A 833 -31.69 -33.43 29.92
C ALA A 833 -32.61 -33.27 31.14
N GLU A 834 -33.42 -32.20 31.14
CA GLU A 834 -34.52 -31.98 32.07
C GLU A 834 -35.89 -32.19 31.39
N ASP A 835 -36.97 -32.23 32.17
CA ASP A 835 -38.31 -32.23 31.57
C ASP A 835 -38.56 -30.86 30.91
N GLY A 836 -39.04 -30.87 29.67
CA GLY A 836 -39.16 -29.67 28.83
C GLY A 836 -38.08 -29.53 27.76
N ASP A 837 -37.11 -30.44 27.69
CA ASP A 837 -36.02 -30.40 26.71
C ASP A 837 -36.29 -31.26 25.46
N ALA A 838 -35.54 -30.97 24.39
CA ALA A 838 -35.45 -31.83 23.21
C ALA A 838 -34.00 -32.21 22.93
N VAL A 839 -33.77 -33.39 22.35
CA VAL A 839 -32.44 -33.86 21.98
C VAL A 839 -32.44 -34.32 20.53
N PHE A 840 -31.44 -33.87 19.78
CA PHE A 840 -31.19 -34.25 18.39
C PHE A 840 -30.06 -35.27 18.32
N PHE A 841 -30.11 -36.17 17.34
CA PHE A 841 -29.11 -37.22 17.14
C PHE A 841 -28.66 -37.31 15.68
N ALA A 842 -27.38 -37.60 15.50
CA ALA A 842 -26.79 -38.06 14.25
C ALA A 842 -26.08 -39.39 14.48
N ALA A 843 -26.19 -40.30 13.51
CA ALA A 843 -25.58 -41.61 13.57
C ALA A 843 -25.05 -42.01 12.18
N GLY A 844 -23.82 -42.50 12.12
CA GLY A 844 -23.13 -42.77 10.86
C GLY A 844 -21.61 -42.78 11.03
N PRO A 845 -20.85 -42.50 9.96
CA PRO A 845 -19.42 -42.19 10.07
C PRO A 845 -19.19 -41.02 11.05
N ARG A 846 -18.09 -41.07 11.80
CA ARG A 846 -17.82 -40.14 12.91
C ARG A 846 -17.79 -38.68 12.46
N THR A 847 -16.89 -38.33 11.54
CA THR A 847 -16.67 -36.95 11.08
C THR A 847 -17.94 -36.32 10.50
N SER A 848 -18.63 -37.00 9.56
CA SER A 848 -19.85 -36.45 8.96
C SER A 848 -21.00 -36.29 9.96
N SER A 849 -21.09 -37.18 10.96
CA SER A 849 -22.08 -37.06 12.03
C SER A 849 -21.74 -35.92 12.99
N GLN A 850 -20.47 -35.74 13.32
CA GLN A 850 -19.97 -34.61 14.12
C GLN A 850 -20.25 -33.28 13.41
N ASN A 851 -19.88 -33.16 12.14
CA ASN A 851 -20.12 -31.96 11.31
C ASN A 851 -21.61 -31.59 11.26
N LEU A 852 -22.49 -32.58 11.09
CA LEU A 852 -23.94 -32.35 11.12
C LEU A 852 -24.41 -31.82 12.48
N LEU A 853 -23.96 -32.43 13.58
CA LEU A 853 -24.35 -32.02 14.93
C LEU A 853 -23.78 -30.65 15.30
N GLY A 854 -22.56 -30.33 14.87
CA GLY A 854 -21.96 -29.00 15.02
C GLY A 854 -22.79 -27.93 14.32
N ALA A 855 -23.25 -28.19 13.10
CA ALA A 855 -24.16 -27.29 12.39
C ALA A 855 -25.52 -27.15 13.08
N VAL A 856 -26.09 -28.24 13.60
CA VAL A 856 -27.35 -28.21 14.37
C VAL A 856 -27.18 -27.36 15.63
N ARG A 857 -26.06 -27.51 16.33
CA ARG A 857 -25.74 -26.76 17.55
C ARG A 857 -25.81 -25.25 17.31
N VAL A 858 -25.21 -24.76 16.22
CA VAL A 858 -25.21 -23.32 15.85
C VAL A 858 -26.61 -22.85 15.45
N GLU A 859 -27.34 -23.62 14.63
CA GLU A 859 -28.72 -23.30 14.23
C GLU A 859 -29.67 -23.16 15.43
N LEU A 860 -29.51 -24.01 16.45
CA LEU A 860 -30.30 -23.94 17.68
C LEU A 860 -29.96 -22.68 18.50
N ALA A 861 -28.69 -22.30 18.57
CA ALA A 861 -28.23 -21.13 19.30
C ALA A 861 -28.68 -19.81 18.66
N ASP A 862 -28.62 -19.73 17.32
CA ASP A 862 -29.12 -18.59 16.55
C ASP A 862 -30.61 -18.35 16.84
N ARG A 863 -31.43 -19.40 16.73
CA ARG A 863 -32.87 -19.32 17.02
C ARG A 863 -33.20 -18.99 18.47
N ALA A 864 -32.34 -19.41 19.40
CA ALA A 864 -32.47 -19.08 20.80
C ALA A 864 -32.01 -17.64 21.13
N GLY A 865 -31.51 -16.90 20.13
CA GLY A 865 -31.01 -15.53 20.29
C GLY A 865 -29.73 -15.46 21.13
N LEU A 866 -28.93 -16.54 21.14
CA LEU A 866 -27.70 -16.64 21.94
C LEU A 866 -26.48 -16.02 21.22
N LEU A 867 -26.55 -15.86 19.89
CA LEU A 867 -25.47 -15.30 19.07
C LEU A 867 -25.53 -13.77 19.09
N LYS A 868 -24.94 -13.17 20.13
CA LYS A 868 -24.88 -11.70 20.22
C LYS A 868 -23.80 -11.14 19.29
N PRO A 869 -24.09 -10.08 18.51
CA PRO A 869 -23.13 -9.50 17.57
C PRO A 869 -21.87 -8.90 18.22
N ASP A 870 -22.02 -8.31 19.41
CA ASP A 870 -20.92 -7.58 20.09
C ASP A 870 -20.07 -8.47 21.03
N ASP A 871 -20.40 -9.76 21.14
CA ASP A 871 -19.64 -10.73 21.94
C ASP A 871 -18.58 -11.39 21.06
N PHE A 872 -17.30 -11.34 21.49
CA PHE A 872 -16.19 -11.99 20.80
C PHE A 872 -15.62 -13.15 21.64
N ALA A 873 -15.81 -14.38 21.15
CA ALA A 873 -15.26 -15.58 21.75
C ALA A 873 -14.13 -16.13 20.87
N PHE A 874 -12.89 -15.93 21.32
CA PHE A 874 -11.70 -16.43 20.64
C PHE A 874 -11.28 -17.81 21.17
N THR A 875 -10.71 -18.62 20.28
CA THR A 875 -9.93 -19.80 20.65
C THR A 875 -8.87 -20.10 19.61
N TRP A 876 -7.73 -20.61 20.05
CA TRP A 876 -6.82 -21.32 19.18
C TRP A 876 -7.28 -22.77 19.06
N VAL A 877 -7.27 -23.31 17.84
CA VAL A 877 -7.32 -24.74 17.59
C VAL A 877 -5.91 -25.18 17.22
N VAL A 878 -5.40 -26.22 17.86
CA VAL A 878 -4.02 -26.70 17.71
C VAL A 878 -4.00 -28.22 17.52
N ASP A 879 -2.84 -28.79 17.19
CA ASP A 879 -2.64 -30.24 17.04
C ASP A 879 -3.54 -30.83 15.94
N PHE A 880 -3.56 -30.20 14.76
CA PHE A 880 -4.29 -30.76 13.62
C PHE A 880 -3.59 -32.01 13.07
N PRO A 881 -4.36 -32.95 12.48
CA PRO A 881 -3.81 -34.00 11.64
C PRO A 881 -2.87 -33.43 10.58
N LEU A 882 -1.76 -34.11 10.30
CA LEU A 882 -0.80 -33.71 9.27
C LEU A 882 -1.36 -33.97 7.87
N PHE A 883 -2.12 -35.05 7.71
CA PHE A 883 -2.70 -35.49 6.44
C PHE A 883 -4.22 -35.66 6.55
N LYS A 884 -4.91 -35.50 5.42
CA LYS A 884 -6.33 -35.85 5.23
C LYS A 884 -6.49 -36.80 4.05
N SER A 885 -7.60 -37.55 4.01
CA SER A 885 -7.85 -38.50 2.91
C SER A 885 -8.31 -37.76 1.65
N THR A 886 -7.86 -38.22 0.48
CA THR A 886 -8.33 -37.70 -0.82
C THR A 886 -9.65 -38.32 -1.30
N GLU A 887 -10.21 -39.26 -0.54
CA GLU A 887 -11.47 -39.95 -0.85
C GLU A 887 -12.70 -39.31 -0.17
N ASP A 888 -12.52 -38.19 0.54
CA ASP A 888 -13.63 -37.46 1.17
C ASP A 888 -14.46 -36.73 0.10
N GLU A 889 -15.67 -37.21 -0.15
CA GLU A 889 -16.59 -36.63 -1.14
C GLU A 889 -17.09 -35.22 -0.76
N ASP A 890 -16.94 -34.82 0.51
CA ASP A 890 -17.35 -33.51 1.02
C ASP A 890 -16.20 -32.47 1.02
N ASP A 891 -14.99 -32.85 0.57
CA ASP A 891 -13.81 -31.97 0.47
C ASP A 891 -13.68 -31.36 -0.93
N ASP A 892 -13.71 -30.03 -1.01
CA ASP A 892 -13.65 -29.27 -2.28
C ASP A 892 -12.20 -28.85 -2.64
N ASP A 893 -11.21 -29.16 -1.82
CA ASP A 893 -9.81 -28.77 -2.05
C ASP A 893 -9.16 -29.59 -3.18
N VAL A 894 -8.25 -28.96 -3.93
CA VAL A 894 -7.45 -29.67 -4.93
C VAL A 894 -6.37 -30.46 -4.21
N ALA A 895 -6.49 -31.80 -4.22
CA ALA A 895 -5.50 -32.69 -3.64
C ALA A 895 -4.09 -32.38 -4.17
N VAL A 896 -3.17 -32.12 -3.24
CA VAL A 896 -1.74 -31.98 -3.52
C VAL A 896 -1.13 -33.39 -3.50
N GLY A 897 -0.70 -33.84 -4.69
CA GLY A 897 -0.12 -35.17 -4.89
C GLY A 897 -1.09 -36.18 -5.51
N HIS A 898 -0.71 -37.45 -5.47
CA HIS A 898 -1.39 -38.55 -6.19
C HIS A 898 -1.70 -39.76 -5.30
N SER A 899 -1.47 -39.65 -3.99
CA SER A 899 -1.75 -40.72 -3.04
C SER A 899 -3.17 -40.62 -2.46
N LYS A 900 -3.52 -41.58 -1.60
CA LYS A 900 -4.77 -41.56 -0.80
C LYS A 900 -4.76 -40.50 0.31
N TRP A 901 -3.63 -39.82 0.50
CA TRP A 901 -3.40 -38.77 1.50
C TRP A 901 -3.05 -37.46 0.80
N THR A 902 -3.57 -36.36 1.30
CA THR A 902 -3.11 -35.01 0.98
C THR A 902 -2.82 -34.23 2.26
N SER A 903 -2.19 -33.07 2.16
CA SER A 903 -1.85 -32.26 3.34
C SER A 903 -3.11 -31.64 3.95
N MET A 904 -3.21 -31.61 5.28
CA MET A 904 -4.31 -30.92 5.96
C MET A 904 -4.25 -29.40 5.76
N HIS A 905 -3.04 -28.82 5.80
CA HIS A 905 -2.81 -27.39 5.53
C HIS A 905 -2.00 -27.18 4.25
N HIS A 906 -0.73 -27.60 4.22
CA HIS A 906 0.15 -27.53 3.04
C HIS A 906 1.38 -28.44 3.23
N PRO A 907 2.08 -28.84 2.14
CA PRO A 907 3.13 -29.87 2.19
C PRO A 907 4.43 -29.48 2.90
N PHE A 908 4.52 -28.26 3.43
CA PHE A 908 5.71 -27.73 4.14
C PHE A 908 5.47 -27.63 5.65
N THR A 909 4.37 -28.18 6.16
CA THR A 909 4.02 -28.15 7.58
C THR A 909 4.83 -29.20 8.35
N MET A 910 5.44 -28.78 9.46
CA MET A 910 6.24 -29.65 10.30
C MET A 910 5.35 -30.67 11.04
N PRO A 911 5.67 -31.98 10.99
CA PRO A 911 5.08 -32.95 11.91
C PRO A 911 5.42 -32.58 13.35
N SER A 912 4.46 -32.76 14.25
CA SER A 912 4.70 -32.53 15.67
C SER A 912 5.82 -33.42 16.21
N ALA A 913 6.47 -32.98 17.30
CA ALA A 913 7.71 -33.60 17.80
C ALA A 913 7.62 -35.12 18.01
N ASP A 914 6.48 -35.62 18.48
CA ASP A 914 6.24 -37.06 18.74
C ASP A 914 6.05 -37.89 17.45
N TRP A 915 5.80 -37.23 16.31
CA TRP A 915 5.48 -37.85 15.03
C TRP A 915 6.61 -37.78 14.00
N ILE A 916 7.67 -37.01 14.24
CA ILE A 916 8.79 -36.81 13.29
C ILE A 916 9.36 -38.14 12.76
N ASP A 917 9.46 -39.17 13.60
CA ASP A 917 10.04 -40.46 13.24
C ASP A 917 9.04 -41.48 12.66
N THR A 918 7.73 -41.22 12.75
CA THR A 918 6.68 -42.23 12.48
C THR A 918 5.54 -41.77 11.57
N PHE A 919 5.46 -40.48 11.20
CA PHE A 919 4.34 -39.94 10.42
C PHE A 919 4.11 -40.64 9.07
N ASP A 920 5.16 -41.20 8.47
CA ASP A 920 5.12 -41.93 7.19
C ASP A 920 4.74 -43.41 7.36
N GLN A 921 4.83 -43.94 8.58
CA GLN A 921 4.41 -45.30 8.92
C GLN A 921 2.93 -45.36 9.31
N ASP A 922 2.43 -44.29 9.94
CA ASP A 922 1.03 -44.14 10.35
C ASP A 922 0.49 -42.74 9.99
N PRO A 923 0.33 -42.45 8.67
CA PRO A 923 -0.09 -41.13 8.19
C PRO A 923 -1.52 -40.74 8.61
N GLU A 924 -2.37 -41.71 8.95
CA GLU A 924 -3.75 -41.47 9.36
C GLU A 924 -3.85 -40.74 10.71
N HIS A 925 -2.91 -41.02 11.61
CA HIS A 925 -2.92 -40.49 12.98
C HIS A 925 -1.85 -39.41 13.21
N ALA A 926 -1.01 -39.15 12.20
CA ALA A 926 0.07 -38.18 12.29
C ALA A 926 -0.45 -36.77 12.60
N MET A 927 0.16 -36.10 13.58
CA MET A 927 -0.23 -34.74 13.99
C MET A 927 0.84 -33.71 13.60
N SER A 928 0.43 -32.44 13.50
CA SER A 928 1.27 -31.33 13.05
C SER A 928 1.35 -30.18 14.05
N ASP A 929 2.44 -29.42 13.99
CA ASP A 929 2.60 -28.15 14.72
C ASP A 929 1.93 -27.00 13.96
N SER A 930 0.62 -27.14 13.76
CA SER A 930 -0.25 -26.19 13.08
C SER A 930 -1.33 -25.66 14.02
N TYR A 931 -1.82 -24.48 13.70
CA TYR A 931 -2.69 -23.72 14.58
C TYR A 931 -3.55 -22.73 13.82
N ASP A 932 -4.83 -22.70 14.18
CA ASP A 932 -5.82 -21.77 13.65
C ASP A 932 -6.37 -20.90 14.76
N ILE A 933 -6.52 -19.61 14.49
CA ILE A 933 -7.24 -18.69 15.36
C ILE A 933 -8.69 -18.56 14.89
N VAL A 934 -9.61 -18.85 15.80
CA VAL A 934 -11.05 -18.82 15.56
C VAL A 934 -11.68 -17.73 16.41
N CYS A 935 -12.64 -17.02 15.83
CA CYS A 935 -13.49 -16.07 16.55
C CYS A 935 -14.94 -16.26 16.12
N ASN A 936 -15.83 -16.47 17.09
CA ASN A 936 -17.28 -16.57 16.85
C ASN A 936 -17.69 -17.64 15.83
N GLY A 937 -16.97 -18.76 15.78
CA GLY A 937 -17.22 -19.85 14.84
C GLY A 937 -16.61 -19.66 13.45
N GLU A 938 -15.85 -18.59 13.25
CA GLU A 938 -15.19 -18.27 11.99
C GLU A 938 -13.67 -18.36 12.15
N GLU A 939 -13.01 -19.04 11.23
CA GLU A 939 -11.56 -19.12 11.15
C GLU A 939 -11.01 -17.77 10.68
N MET A 940 -10.33 -17.04 11.57
CA MET A 940 -9.71 -15.76 11.25
C MET A 940 -8.39 -15.90 10.53
N GLY A 941 -7.68 -17.01 10.73
CA GLY A 941 -6.39 -17.27 10.12
C GLY A 941 -5.73 -18.52 10.68
N GLY A 942 -4.72 -18.97 9.96
CA GLY A 942 -4.04 -20.23 10.23
C GLY A 942 -2.55 -20.18 9.90
N GLY A 943 -1.80 -21.08 10.51
CA GLY A 943 -0.35 -21.11 10.45
C GLY A 943 0.23 -22.45 10.85
N SER A 944 1.53 -22.62 10.61
CA SER A 944 2.27 -23.79 11.08
C SER A 944 3.75 -23.51 11.22
N VAL A 945 4.41 -24.35 12.01
CA VAL A 945 5.87 -24.48 11.96
C VAL A 945 6.25 -25.13 10.64
N ARG A 946 7.30 -24.63 9.97
CA ARG A 946 7.71 -25.10 8.64
C ARG A 946 8.81 -26.15 8.72
N ILE A 947 8.75 -27.09 7.79
CA ILE A 947 9.85 -28.00 7.51
C ILE A 947 11.03 -27.19 6.96
N HIS A 948 12.20 -27.34 7.59
CA HIS A 948 13.46 -26.71 7.18
C HIS A 948 14.57 -27.74 6.94
N ARG A 949 14.25 -29.03 7.01
CA ARG A 949 15.16 -30.17 6.81
C ARG A 949 14.73 -30.97 5.59
N ASP A 950 15.70 -31.32 4.76
CA ASP A 950 15.52 -32.10 3.53
C ASP A 950 14.99 -33.51 3.81
N ASP A 951 15.54 -34.20 4.81
CA ASP A 951 15.15 -35.57 5.15
C ASP A 951 13.69 -35.71 5.59
N ILE A 952 13.13 -34.69 6.24
CA ILE A 952 11.72 -34.65 6.63
C ILE A 952 10.84 -34.27 5.43
N GLN A 953 11.27 -33.27 4.65
CA GLN A 953 10.50 -32.80 3.50
C GLN A 953 10.33 -33.89 2.44
N ASP A 954 11.39 -34.64 2.15
CA ASP A 954 11.36 -35.76 1.20
C ASP A 954 10.34 -36.84 1.64
N ARG A 955 10.36 -37.22 2.92
CA ARG A 955 9.39 -38.20 3.48
C ARG A 955 7.94 -37.71 3.42
N VAL A 956 7.69 -36.42 3.63
CA VAL A 956 6.34 -35.85 3.48
C VAL A 956 5.89 -35.92 2.02
N LEU A 957 6.75 -35.56 1.07
CA LEU A 957 6.44 -35.63 -0.36
C LEU A 957 6.18 -37.08 -0.83
N ASP A 958 6.94 -38.04 -0.30
CA ASP A 958 6.73 -39.47 -0.55
C ASP A 958 5.34 -39.94 -0.09
N VAL A 959 4.88 -39.52 1.09
CA VAL A 959 3.52 -39.83 1.60
C VAL A 959 2.43 -39.25 0.69
N LEU A 960 2.64 -38.05 0.15
CA LEU A 960 1.75 -37.40 -0.81
C LEU A 960 1.81 -38.03 -2.21
N GLY A 961 2.78 -38.92 -2.45
CA GLY A 961 2.98 -39.57 -3.75
C GLY A 961 3.55 -38.64 -4.82
N ILE A 962 4.32 -37.63 -4.40
CA ILE A 962 4.98 -36.67 -5.30
C ILE A 962 6.39 -37.18 -5.60
N SER A 963 6.71 -37.40 -6.87
CA SER A 963 8.05 -37.91 -7.24
C SER A 963 9.13 -36.83 -7.03
N LYS A 964 10.40 -37.23 -6.98
CA LYS A 964 11.50 -36.28 -6.86
C LYS A 964 11.59 -35.33 -8.05
N GLU A 965 11.35 -35.84 -9.26
CA GLU A 965 11.31 -35.03 -10.49
C GLU A 965 10.17 -34.01 -10.44
N GLU A 966 8.99 -34.43 -9.96
CA GLU A 966 7.83 -33.55 -9.80
C GLU A 966 8.07 -32.50 -8.70
N ALA A 967 8.72 -32.89 -7.60
CA ALA A 967 9.10 -31.99 -6.52
C ALA A 967 10.14 -30.94 -6.99
N ASP A 968 11.15 -31.35 -7.76
CA ASP A 968 12.13 -30.42 -8.36
C ASP A 968 11.46 -29.49 -9.38
N GLU A 969 10.52 -29.99 -10.18
CA GLU A 969 9.76 -29.18 -11.13
C GLU A 969 8.91 -28.13 -10.42
N LYS A 970 8.14 -28.52 -9.40
CA LYS A 970 7.19 -27.62 -8.72
C LYS A 970 7.87 -26.73 -7.68
N PHE A 971 8.75 -27.30 -6.86
CA PHE A 971 9.29 -26.68 -5.65
C PHE A 971 10.83 -26.61 -5.63
N GLY A 972 11.51 -27.01 -6.71
CA GLY A 972 12.98 -27.13 -6.74
C GLY A 972 13.72 -25.87 -6.31
N PHE A 973 13.21 -24.68 -6.62
CA PHE A 973 13.83 -23.42 -6.17
C PHE A 973 13.79 -23.24 -4.64
N LEU A 974 12.73 -23.69 -3.97
CA LEU A 974 12.58 -23.62 -2.52
C LEU A 974 13.42 -24.72 -1.85
N LEU A 975 13.32 -25.96 -2.33
CA LEU A 975 14.09 -27.09 -1.84
C LEU A 975 15.60 -26.85 -1.98
N GLU A 976 16.02 -26.25 -3.09
CA GLU A 976 17.41 -25.84 -3.30
C GLU A 976 17.82 -24.74 -2.31
N ALA A 977 16.97 -23.74 -2.08
CA ALA A 977 17.24 -22.68 -1.08
C ALA A 977 17.45 -23.25 0.34
N PHE A 978 16.70 -24.29 0.72
CA PHE A 978 16.82 -24.91 2.05
C PHE A 978 18.18 -25.57 2.30
N LYS A 979 18.86 -26.05 1.24
CA LYS A 979 20.21 -26.62 1.33
C LYS A 979 21.27 -25.60 1.75
N TYR A 980 21.01 -24.30 1.59
CA TYR A 980 21.94 -23.22 1.95
C TYR A 980 21.73 -22.70 3.39
N GLY A 981 21.14 -23.52 4.26
CA GLY A 981 20.99 -23.24 5.68
C GLY A 981 19.69 -22.51 6.02
N ALA A 982 18.55 -23.10 5.65
CA ALA A 982 17.26 -22.61 6.13
C ALA A 982 17.18 -22.67 7.67
N PRO A 983 16.83 -21.56 8.34
CA PRO A 983 16.61 -21.59 9.79
C PRO A 983 15.30 -22.33 10.10
N PRO A 984 15.11 -22.85 11.33
CA PRO A 984 13.77 -23.16 11.83
C PRO A 984 12.90 -21.92 11.71
N HIS A 985 11.71 -22.04 11.14
CA HIS A 985 10.82 -20.89 10.93
C HIS A 985 9.36 -21.32 11.00
N ALA A 986 8.51 -20.37 11.35
CA ALA A 986 7.07 -20.57 11.51
C ALA A 986 6.35 -19.26 11.22
N GLY A 987 5.06 -19.36 10.88
CA GLY A 987 4.26 -18.16 10.66
C GLY A 987 2.79 -18.43 10.47
N ILE A 988 2.05 -17.35 10.32
CA ILE A 988 0.59 -17.31 10.33
C ILE A 988 0.09 -16.25 9.36
N ALA A 989 -1.05 -16.50 8.73
CA ALA A 989 -1.75 -15.52 7.92
C ALA A 989 -3.16 -15.30 8.46
N LEU A 990 -3.54 -14.04 8.71
CA LEU A 990 -4.92 -13.68 9.02
C LEU A 990 -5.68 -13.32 7.74
N GLY A 991 -6.84 -13.94 7.54
CA GLY A 991 -7.84 -13.52 6.56
C GLY A 991 -8.33 -12.12 6.91
N TRP A 992 -7.75 -11.11 6.27
CA TRP A 992 -7.92 -9.71 6.67
C TRP A 992 -9.35 -9.23 6.43
N ASP A 993 -9.96 -9.66 5.32
CA ASP A 993 -11.35 -9.35 4.98
C ASP A 993 -12.33 -9.96 6.00
N ARG A 994 -12.14 -11.23 6.36
CA ARG A 994 -12.97 -11.91 7.34
C ARG A 994 -12.82 -11.31 8.73
N THR A 995 -11.57 -11.04 9.14
CA THR A 995 -11.27 -10.35 10.41
C THR A 995 -11.98 -8.99 10.48
N ALA A 996 -11.95 -8.20 9.40
CA ALA A 996 -12.65 -6.93 9.34
C ALA A 996 -14.17 -7.09 9.37
N SER A 997 -14.73 -8.11 8.71
CA SER A 997 -16.16 -8.41 8.71
C SER A 997 -16.67 -8.78 10.10
N ILE A 998 -15.94 -9.64 10.82
CA ILE A 998 -16.26 -10.04 12.21
C ILE A 998 -16.25 -8.80 13.11
N LEU A 999 -15.20 -7.97 13.03
CA LEU A 999 -15.08 -6.78 13.87
C LEU A 999 -16.12 -5.69 13.52
N ALA A 1000 -16.53 -5.61 12.26
CA ALA A 1000 -17.57 -4.69 11.79
C ALA A 1000 -19.00 -5.17 12.09
N GLY A 1001 -19.17 -6.45 12.47
CA GLY A 1001 -20.48 -7.09 12.63
C GLY A 1001 -21.26 -7.21 11.31
N THR A 1002 -20.58 -7.49 10.19
CA THR A 1002 -21.22 -7.61 8.87
C THR A 1002 -21.43 -9.06 8.45
N ASP A 1003 -22.57 -9.34 7.80
CA ASP A 1003 -22.93 -10.67 7.30
C ASP A 1003 -22.10 -11.12 6.08
N THR A 1004 -21.40 -10.21 5.42
CA THR A 1004 -20.54 -10.51 4.27
C THR A 1004 -19.27 -9.67 4.27
N ILE A 1005 -18.17 -10.30 3.86
CA ILE A 1005 -16.89 -9.63 3.65
C ILE A 1005 -16.95 -8.55 2.56
N ARG A 1006 -17.96 -8.58 1.68
CA ARG A 1006 -18.15 -7.56 0.65
C ARG A 1006 -18.41 -6.18 1.25
N ASP A 1007 -18.96 -6.07 2.46
CA ASP A 1007 -19.24 -4.78 3.10
C ASP A 1007 -18.00 -4.14 3.78
N VAL A 1008 -16.87 -4.85 3.79
CA VAL A 1008 -15.57 -4.34 4.24
C VAL A 1008 -14.53 -4.23 3.11
N ILE A 1009 -14.93 -4.52 1.87
CA ILE A 1009 -14.11 -4.35 0.66
C ILE A 1009 -14.67 -3.17 -0.13
N ALA A 1010 -13.81 -2.26 -0.61
CA ALA A 1010 -14.28 -1.08 -1.34
C ALA A 1010 -15.05 -1.45 -2.61
N PHE A 1011 -14.48 -2.31 -3.45
CA PHE A 1011 -15.03 -2.75 -4.74
C PHE A 1011 -14.97 -4.28 -4.86
N PRO A 1012 -15.88 -5.01 -4.17
CA PRO A 1012 -15.90 -6.47 -4.20
C PRO A 1012 -16.49 -7.00 -5.51
N LYS A 1013 -16.25 -8.28 -5.79
CA LYS A 1013 -16.93 -9.04 -6.84
C LYS A 1013 -18.25 -9.62 -6.31
N ALA A 1014 -19.26 -9.63 -7.17
CA ALA A 1014 -20.52 -10.34 -6.97
C ALA A 1014 -20.34 -11.86 -7.12
N GLY A 1015 -21.43 -12.62 -6.94
CA GLY A 1015 -21.42 -14.06 -7.20
C GLY A 1015 -20.93 -14.40 -8.63
N GLY A 1016 -20.14 -15.46 -8.76
CA GLY A 1016 -19.54 -15.86 -10.05
C GLY A 1016 -18.38 -14.96 -10.51
N GLY A 1017 -17.76 -14.20 -9.61
CA GLY A 1017 -16.53 -13.43 -9.89
C GLY A 1017 -16.73 -12.16 -10.71
N ARG A 1018 -17.98 -11.76 -10.95
CA ARG A 1018 -18.31 -10.60 -11.79
C ARG A 1018 -18.24 -9.30 -11.00
N ASP A 1019 -17.92 -8.21 -11.69
CA ASP A 1019 -18.00 -6.86 -11.17
C ASP A 1019 -19.17 -6.11 -11.85
N PRO A 1020 -20.32 -5.95 -11.18
CA PRO A 1020 -21.47 -5.22 -11.74
C PRO A 1020 -21.20 -3.73 -12.02
N LEU A 1021 -20.18 -3.13 -11.39
CA LEU A 1021 -19.83 -1.72 -11.59
C LEU A 1021 -19.13 -1.51 -12.93
N THR A 1022 -18.13 -2.34 -13.23
CA THR A 1022 -17.28 -2.20 -14.43
C THR A 1022 -17.72 -3.11 -15.58
N GLY A 1023 -18.50 -4.15 -15.30
CA GLY A 1023 -18.87 -5.18 -16.27
C GLY A 1023 -17.84 -6.30 -16.44
N ALA A 1024 -16.82 -6.38 -15.57
CA ALA A 1024 -15.78 -7.41 -15.65
C ALA A 1024 -16.26 -8.78 -15.12
N PRO A 1025 -15.65 -9.92 -15.54
CA PRO A 1025 -14.78 -10.02 -16.71
C PRO A 1025 -15.58 -9.80 -18.00
N ALA A 1026 -14.89 -9.31 -19.04
CA ALA A 1026 -15.47 -9.06 -20.36
C ALA A 1026 -14.60 -9.74 -21.43
N PRO A 1027 -15.17 -10.08 -22.61
CA PRO A 1027 -14.37 -10.53 -23.74
C PRO A 1027 -13.29 -9.49 -24.08
N ILE A 1028 -12.07 -9.99 -24.31
CA ILE A 1028 -11.01 -9.23 -24.97
C ILE A 1028 -11.25 -9.25 -26.49
N THR A 1029 -10.63 -8.33 -27.23
CA THR A 1029 -10.72 -8.38 -28.69
C THR A 1029 -9.84 -9.50 -29.24
N ASP A 1030 -10.12 -9.92 -30.47
CA ASP A 1030 -9.35 -10.99 -31.14
C ASP A 1030 -7.86 -10.63 -31.27
N GLU A 1031 -7.51 -9.35 -31.39
CA GLU A 1031 -6.13 -8.89 -31.43
C GLU A 1031 -5.41 -9.09 -30.08
N GLN A 1032 -6.04 -8.71 -28.96
CA GLN A 1032 -5.48 -8.98 -27.63
C GLN A 1032 -5.26 -10.49 -27.44
N ARG A 1033 -6.21 -11.30 -27.91
CA ARG A 1033 -6.13 -12.76 -27.80
C ARG A 1033 -4.93 -13.30 -28.60
N ALA A 1034 -4.74 -12.85 -29.84
CA ALA A 1034 -3.59 -13.23 -30.67
C ALA A 1034 -2.25 -12.84 -30.03
N GLU A 1035 -2.13 -11.63 -29.50
CA GLU A 1035 -0.89 -11.14 -28.88
C GLU A 1035 -0.55 -11.83 -27.56
N THR A 1036 -1.54 -12.38 -26.85
CA THR A 1036 -1.28 -13.02 -25.55
C THR A 1036 -0.50 -14.34 -25.67
N GLY A 1037 -0.45 -14.95 -26.86
CA GLY A 1037 0.14 -16.28 -27.05
C GLY A 1037 -0.67 -17.40 -26.41
N VAL A 1038 -1.96 -17.14 -26.10
CA VAL A 1038 -2.88 -18.12 -25.51
C VAL A 1038 -3.24 -19.22 -26.51
N ASP A 1039 -3.29 -18.89 -27.81
CA ASP A 1039 -3.50 -19.84 -28.91
C ASP A 1039 -2.17 -20.35 -29.50
N TYR A 1040 -1.07 -20.24 -28.76
CA TYR A 1040 0.22 -20.75 -29.24
C TYR A 1040 0.14 -22.26 -29.48
N ASP A 1041 0.42 -22.68 -30.72
CA ASP A 1041 0.57 -24.07 -31.09
C ASP A 1041 2.07 -24.43 -31.11
N PRO A 1042 2.56 -25.26 -30.18
CA PRO A 1042 3.98 -25.65 -30.13
C PRO A 1042 4.43 -26.45 -31.36
N ASP A 1043 3.50 -27.06 -32.12
CA ASP A 1043 3.82 -27.88 -33.29
C ASP A 1043 3.97 -27.03 -34.58
N GLU A 1044 3.54 -25.77 -34.61
CA GLU A 1044 3.67 -24.88 -35.79
C GLU A 1044 5.11 -24.36 -36.02
N ASP A 1045 5.98 -24.40 -35.01
CA ASP A 1045 7.37 -23.92 -35.08
C ASP A 1045 8.39 -25.02 -35.45
N GLU A 1046 7.96 -26.28 -35.63
CA GLU A 1046 8.84 -27.41 -36.01
C GLU A 1046 8.96 -27.66 -37.54
N ASP A 1047 8.17 -26.97 -38.38
CA ASP A 1047 8.21 -27.00 -39.86
C ASP A 1047 8.91 -25.77 -40.47
#